data_AF-A0A3D8J261-F1
#
_entry.id   AF-A0A3D8J261-F1
#
_cell.length_a   1.000
_cell.length_b   1.000
_cell.length_c   1.000
_cell.angle_alpha   90.00
_cell.angle_beta   90.00
_cell.angle_gamma   90.00
#
_symmetry.space_group_name_H-M   'P 1'
#
loop_
_entity.id
_entity.type
_entity.pdbx_description
1 polymer ?
#
loop_
_entity_poly.entity_id
_entity_poly.type
_entity_poly.pdbx_seq_one_letter_code
_entity_poly.pdbx_strand_id
1 'polypeptide(L)'
;MFHEILKGHSLHILKNHIADAFIDIIITSPPYNVAHQYENYNDDLEFETYLDSMRAIFTECYRVLKIGGRICVNIPFAVKNRESKQVRFLSVYMTQILNEIGFHEFELISWHKGKDIKHFQGDNTAWGSWKSPSCPSFRPLGESVLVFYKKERTHRGDPQSIDISSEEFKEWTKNIWYFDREKEQGFENILCASNNAKKDLHPAPYPEELIERLLKIYSYKNDIVLDPFNGTGTTTYIANLLERQFIGIELSNKYCEIAINRLNDKNKSLPILKSFPDRMANLVNSDNTLDSLNEVFPYKEAFSPHLIQQLQERFSCSIQSLYDPFCGVGSSFLNPEIQFCYGLDTSPFALNVAKAKLEKLDSKNLQKAKMAMQSFEYSNKDYPYPQWQSFERYADKRCFNIAMDFIESFKDFDSKIYHFVKFLISCNLEKILDYKKDGNGIKKRKSKIKDTESYLKDLTLRAFELKKEFDNNNIKELSLENLSSVAHKPKDKVDCILTSPPYANLFDYFEIYKMELWASGIIQSYEDWKRLKKSALRNNKNANLQIRDIINNALLDETLAILKERELESSILTMLKNYFFDMQKVLKNCFDVLKKNGFCFVVVGNSCYKGMPIKTDEILAHEAQKIGFRCKEIIIARKLKTSSQQMKILDSQSKFYLRESILVLQKEK
;
A
#
# COMPACT_ATOMS: atom_id res chain seq x y z
N MET A 1 -14.93 2.89 29.96
CA MET A 1 -15.25 2.19 28.69
C MET A 1 -15.94 0.90 29.04
N PHE A 2 -17.12 0.65 28.46
CA PHE A 2 -17.93 -0.54 28.67
C PHE A 2 -17.68 -1.50 27.49
N HIS A 3 -16.84 -2.51 27.70
CA HIS A 3 -16.40 -3.47 26.66
C HIS A 3 -16.60 -4.88 27.18
N GLU A 4 -17.66 -5.55 26.72
CA GLU A 4 -18.02 -6.87 27.24
C GLU A 4 -18.37 -7.85 26.12
N ILE A 5 -17.95 -9.11 26.29
CA ILE A 5 -18.45 -10.25 25.54
C ILE A 5 -19.13 -11.19 26.52
N LEU A 6 -20.44 -11.36 26.38
CA LEU A 6 -21.28 -12.14 27.26
C LEU A 6 -21.61 -13.47 26.60
N LYS A 7 -21.25 -14.55 27.28
CA LYS A 7 -21.63 -15.90 26.86
C LYS A 7 -23.05 -16.20 27.31
N GLY A 8 -23.94 -16.52 26.38
CA GLY A 8 -25.30 -16.95 26.71
C GLY A 8 -26.29 -16.77 25.58
N HIS A 9 -27.54 -17.19 25.84
CA HIS A 9 -28.63 -17.01 24.89
C HIS A 9 -29.04 -15.53 24.83
N SER A 10 -29.09 -14.95 23.63
CA SER A 10 -29.32 -13.52 23.40
C SER A 10 -30.57 -13.00 24.12
N LEU A 11 -31.70 -13.71 24.00
CA LEU A 11 -32.95 -13.34 24.69
C LEU A 11 -32.78 -13.25 26.22
N HIS A 12 -32.06 -14.20 26.83
CA HIS A 12 -31.87 -14.24 28.27
C HIS A 12 -30.97 -13.10 28.73
N ILE A 13 -29.85 -12.88 28.02
CA ILE A 13 -28.89 -11.83 28.36
C ILE A 13 -29.53 -10.44 28.18
N LEU A 14 -30.20 -10.21 27.05
CA LEU A 14 -30.89 -8.94 26.80
C LEU A 14 -31.89 -8.64 27.93
N LYS A 15 -32.76 -9.60 28.27
CA LYS A 15 -33.83 -9.42 29.26
C LYS A 15 -33.33 -9.18 30.68
N ASN A 16 -32.27 -9.88 31.10
CA ASN A 16 -31.85 -9.90 32.50
C ASN A 16 -30.60 -9.08 32.82
N HIS A 17 -29.81 -8.70 31.80
CA HIS A 17 -28.51 -8.05 32.00
C HIS A 17 -28.37 -6.69 31.31
N ILE A 18 -29.29 -6.31 30.42
CA ILE A 18 -29.22 -5.04 29.69
C ILE A 18 -30.43 -4.17 30.03
N ALA A 19 -30.15 -2.96 30.54
CA ALA A 19 -31.16 -1.99 30.92
C ALA A 19 -31.91 -1.41 29.71
N ASP A 20 -33.12 -0.90 29.96
CA ASP A 20 -33.91 -0.16 28.97
C ASP A 20 -33.14 1.07 28.46
N ALA A 21 -33.27 1.38 27.17
CA ALA A 21 -32.70 2.58 26.56
C ALA A 21 -31.21 2.83 26.90
N PHE A 22 -30.41 1.76 26.86
CA PHE A 22 -28.98 1.78 27.19
C PHE A 22 -28.08 1.79 25.94
N ILE A 23 -28.52 1.13 24.86
CA ILE A 23 -27.73 0.92 23.64
C ILE A 23 -27.99 2.05 22.62
N ASP A 24 -26.94 2.53 21.94
CA ASP A 24 -27.04 3.57 20.91
C ASP A 24 -27.29 2.97 19.52
N ILE A 25 -26.54 1.90 19.19
CA ILE A 25 -26.63 1.23 17.90
C ILE A 25 -26.54 -0.29 18.05
N ILE A 26 -27.33 -1.00 17.28
CA ILE A 26 -27.32 -2.46 17.18
C ILE A 26 -26.87 -2.81 15.76
N ILE A 27 -25.81 -3.59 15.60
CA ILE A 27 -25.37 -4.10 14.30
C ILE A 27 -25.20 -5.60 14.43
N THR A 28 -25.89 -6.36 13.58
CA THR A 28 -25.93 -7.81 13.76
C THR A 28 -26.28 -8.57 12.49
N SER A 29 -26.07 -9.89 12.54
CA SER A 29 -26.50 -10.84 11.52
C SER A 29 -27.04 -12.09 12.23
N PRO A 30 -28.37 -12.27 12.34
CA PRO A 30 -28.96 -13.43 13.00
C PRO A 30 -28.65 -14.74 12.24
N PRO A 31 -28.84 -15.91 12.87
CA PRO A 31 -28.92 -17.18 12.14
C PRO A 31 -30.05 -17.14 11.11
N TYR A 32 -29.92 -17.83 9.97
CA TYR A 32 -30.82 -17.70 8.82
C TYR A 32 -31.83 -18.85 8.64
N ASN A 33 -31.79 -19.85 9.52
CA ASN A 33 -32.62 -21.04 9.47
C ASN A 33 -32.47 -21.83 8.15
N VAL A 34 -31.23 -22.12 7.77
CA VAL A 34 -30.86 -22.78 6.49
C VAL A 34 -30.16 -24.12 6.69
N ALA A 35 -30.35 -24.75 7.85
CA ALA A 35 -29.67 -25.95 8.30
C ALA A 35 -28.15 -25.81 8.27
N HIS A 36 -27.63 -24.68 8.75
CA HIS A 36 -26.20 -24.49 8.95
C HIS A 36 -25.73 -25.17 10.24
N GLN A 37 -24.54 -25.80 10.21
CA GLN A 37 -23.98 -26.43 11.40
C GLN A 37 -23.33 -25.40 12.30
N TYR A 38 -24.06 -24.92 13.31
CA TYR A 38 -23.52 -24.13 14.42
C TYR A 38 -23.25 -25.03 15.62
N GLU A 39 -22.26 -24.65 16.44
CA GLU A 39 -22.01 -25.33 17.71
C GLU A 39 -23.10 -24.92 18.72
N ASN A 40 -23.83 -25.89 19.28
CA ASN A 40 -24.89 -25.69 20.28
C ASN A 40 -26.12 -24.88 19.82
N TYR A 41 -26.38 -24.76 18.50
CA TYR A 41 -27.61 -24.18 17.96
C TYR A 41 -28.16 -25.01 16.79
N ASN A 42 -29.47 -25.27 16.80
CA ASN A 42 -30.17 -25.88 15.69
C ASN A 42 -30.67 -24.80 14.72
N ASP A 43 -30.02 -24.67 13.56
CA ASP A 43 -30.40 -23.74 12.47
C ASP A 43 -31.37 -24.37 11.46
N ASP A 44 -32.12 -25.39 11.89
CA ASP A 44 -33.17 -26.05 11.12
C ASP A 44 -34.43 -26.20 11.99
N LEU A 45 -34.94 -25.07 12.46
CA LEU A 45 -36.20 -24.96 13.18
C LEU A 45 -37.38 -24.92 12.19
N GLU A 46 -38.56 -25.29 12.68
CA GLU A 46 -39.81 -24.94 12.02
C GLU A 46 -39.86 -23.40 11.82
N PHE A 47 -40.28 -22.95 10.64
CA PHE A 47 -40.05 -21.58 10.19
C PHE A 47 -40.77 -20.54 11.05
N GLU A 48 -42.02 -20.81 11.46
CA GLU A 48 -42.75 -19.91 12.36
C GLU A 48 -42.09 -19.85 13.74
N THR A 49 -41.63 -20.99 14.26
CA THR A 49 -40.86 -21.06 15.52
C THR A 49 -39.58 -20.22 15.46
N TYR A 50 -38.88 -20.21 14.32
CA TYR A 50 -37.74 -19.33 14.10
C TYR A 50 -38.14 -17.85 14.09
N LEU A 51 -39.22 -17.49 13.39
CA LEU A 51 -39.72 -16.11 13.35
C LEU A 51 -40.13 -15.61 14.75
N ASP A 52 -40.77 -16.46 15.56
CA ASP A 52 -41.14 -16.15 16.95
C ASP A 52 -39.92 -15.90 17.83
N SER A 53 -38.85 -16.69 17.64
CA SER A 53 -37.57 -16.48 18.34
C SER A 53 -36.95 -15.13 17.97
N MET A 54 -36.91 -14.80 16.67
CA MET A 54 -36.39 -13.53 16.18
C MET A 54 -37.23 -12.35 16.66
N ARG A 55 -38.56 -12.49 16.67
CA ARG A 55 -39.48 -11.51 17.23
C ARG A 55 -39.18 -11.25 18.70
N ALA A 56 -39.05 -12.28 19.52
CA ALA A 56 -38.75 -12.12 20.94
C ALA A 56 -37.40 -11.41 21.18
N ILE A 57 -36.36 -11.77 20.43
CA ILE A 57 -35.04 -11.13 20.54
C ILE A 57 -35.10 -9.67 20.09
N PHE A 58 -35.72 -9.38 18.94
CA PHE A 58 -35.84 -8.02 18.45
C PHE A 58 -36.76 -7.13 19.29
N THR A 59 -37.75 -7.70 19.99
CA THR A 59 -38.53 -6.97 21.00
C THR A 59 -37.63 -6.48 22.13
N GLU A 60 -36.72 -7.33 22.62
CA GLU A 60 -35.74 -6.92 23.62
C GLU A 60 -34.71 -5.94 23.04
N CYS A 61 -34.27 -6.11 21.79
CA CYS A 61 -33.44 -5.12 21.09
C CYS A 61 -34.13 -3.75 21.06
N TYR A 62 -35.43 -3.71 20.77
CA TYR A 62 -36.20 -2.47 20.80
C TYR A 62 -36.24 -1.87 22.20
N ARG A 63 -36.44 -2.67 23.26
CA ARG A 63 -36.42 -2.20 24.66
C ARG A 63 -35.09 -1.53 25.03
N VAL A 64 -33.97 -2.21 24.76
CA VAL A 64 -32.63 -1.75 25.16
C VAL A 64 -32.09 -0.60 24.31
N LEU A 65 -32.59 -0.40 23.08
CA LEU A 65 -32.16 0.70 22.21
C LEU A 65 -32.68 2.05 22.71
N LYS A 66 -31.85 3.09 22.65
CA LYS A 66 -32.25 4.48 22.96
C LYS A 66 -33.24 5.03 21.92
N ILE A 67 -34.00 6.05 22.33
CA ILE A 67 -34.74 6.89 21.38
C ILE A 67 -33.73 7.55 20.45
N GLY A 68 -33.98 7.52 19.15
CA GLY A 68 -33.02 8.00 18.16
C GLY A 68 -31.92 6.99 17.81
N GLY A 69 -31.84 5.85 18.50
CA GLY A 69 -30.88 4.80 18.20
C GLY A 69 -31.18 4.06 16.87
N ARG A 70 -30.22 3.25 16.42
CA ARG A 70 -30.30 2.53 15.14
C ARG A 70 -30.15 1.03 15.31
N ILE A 71 -30.83 0.27 14.46
CA ILE A 71 -30.57 -1.17 14.29
C ILE A 71 -30.26 -1.46 12.82
N CYS A 72 -29.16 -2.16 12.58
CA CYS A 72 -28.67 -2.59 11.28
C CYS A 72 -28.64 -4.13 11.27
N VAL A 73 -29.49 -4.77 10.47
CA VAL A 73 -29.62 -6.24 10.42
C VAL A 73 -29.18 -6.74 9.04
N ASN A 74 -28.04 -7.44 8.99
CA ASN A 74 -27.53 -8.08 7.77
C ASN A 74 -28.16 -9.46 7.58
N ILE A 75 -28.89 -9.63 6.48
CA ILE A 75 -29.58 -10.88 6.13
C ILE A 75 -29.68 -11.03 4.59
N PRO A 76 -29.74 -12.26 4.05
CA PRO A 76 -30.06 -12.48 2.65
C PRO A 76 -31.44 -11.93 2.27
N PHE A 77 -31.55 -11.44 1.03
CA PHE A 77 -32.86 -11.10 0.45
C PHE A 77 -33.82 -12.30 0.48
N ALA A 78 -33.31 -13.48 0.16
CA ALA A 78 -34.04 -14.72 0.22
C ALA A 78 -33.13 -15.87 0.65
N VAL A 79 -33.71 -16.81 1.39
CA VAL A 79 -33.09 -18.08 1.75
C VAL A 79 -33.84 -19.23 1.12
N LYS A 80 -33.13 -20.33 0.87
CA LYS A 80 -33.70 -21.56 0.32
C LYS A 80 -33.42 -22.67 1.31
N ASN A 81 -34.47 -23.30 1.85
CA ASN A 81 -34.29 -24.46 2.73
C ASN A 81 -33.58 -25.57 1.93
N ARG A 82 -32.55 -26.17 2.54
CA ARG A 82 -31.68 -27.14 1.86
C ARG A 82 -32.41 -28.42 1.49
N GLU A 83 -33.37 -28.85 2.29
CA GLU A 83 -34.12 -30.10 2.11
C GLU A 83 -35.37 -29.88 1.26
N SER A 84 -36.29 -29.02 1.69
CA SER A 84 -37.57 -28.80 1.01
C SER A 84 -37.46 -27.98 -0.28
N LYS A 85 -36.32 -27.33 -0.51
CA LYS A 85 -36.06 -26.39 -1.63
C LYS A 85 -36.99 -25.18 -1.64
N GLN A 86 -37.80 -24.99 -0.60
CA GLN A 86 -38.72 -23.86 -0.50
C GLN A 86 -37.95 -22.55 -0.34
N VAL A 87 -38.38 -21.52 -1.07
CA VAL A 87 -37.80 -20.17 -1.01
C VAL A 87 -38.56 -19.32 0.00
N ARG A 88 -37.84 -18.59 0.82
CA ARG A 88 -38.36 -17.62 1.80
C ARG A 88 -37.69 -16.28 1.59
N PHE A 89 -38.46 -15.20 1.45
CA PHE A 89 -37.94 -13.84 1.36
C PHE A 89 -37.59 -13.31 2.75
N LEU A 90 -36.48 -13.81 3.32
CA LEU A 90 -36.11 -13.56 4.70
C LEU A 90 -36.08 -12.06 5.05
N SER A 91 -35.59 -11.22 4.13
CA SER A 91 -35.58 -9.77 4.35
C SER A 91 -36.98 -9.19 4.55
N VAL A 92 -37.98 -9.70 3.84
CA VAL A 92 -39.39 -9.24 3.96
C VAL A 92 -39.97 -9.62 5.31
N TYR A 93 -39.78 -10.88 5.75
CA TYR A 93 -40.26 -11.34 7.06
C TYR A 93 -39.60 -10.55 8.20
N MET A 94 -38.30 -10.30 8.12
CA MET A 94 -37.57 -9.54 9.13
C MET A 94 -38.01 -8.07 9.18
N THR A 95 -38.19 -7.43 8.02
CA THR A 95 -38.78 -6.09 7.92
C THR A 95 -40.15 -6.03 8.58
N GLN A 96 -41.02 -7.01 8.32
CA GLN A 96 -42.35 -7.07 8.94
C GLN A 96 -42.26 -7.20 10.46
N ILE A 97 -41.43 -8.10 10.99
CA ILE A 97 -41.22 -8.27 12.44
C ILE A 97 -40.76 -6.95 13.08
N LEU A 98 -39.77 -6.29 12.49
CA LEU A 98 -39.23 -5.02 13.02
C LEU A 98 -40.29 -3.92 13.04
N ASN A 99 -41.08 -3.79 11.96
CA ASN A 99 -42.19 -2.85 11.88
C ASN A 99 -43.27 -3.12 12.94
N GLU A 100 -43.66 -4.38 13.13
CA GLU A 100 -44.66 -4.79 14.13
C GLU A 100 -44.21 -4.53 15.57
N ILE A 101 -42.90 -4.59 15.85
CA ILE A 101 -42.31 -4.24 17.15
C ILE A 101 -42.33 -2.72 17.39
N GLY A 102 -42.38 -1.91 16.33
CA GLY A 102 -42.41 -0.45 16.39
C GLY A 102 -41.12 0.24 15.96
N PHE A 103 -40.19 -0.47 15.31
CA PHE A 103 -39.11 0.19 14.58
C PHE A 103 -39.66 0.90 13.34
N HIS A 104 -38.98 1.98 12.92
CA HIS A 104 -39.28 2.69 11.68
C HIS A 104 -38.17 2.50 10.66
N GLU A 105 -38.55 2.19 9.42
CA GLU A 105 -37.63 2.02 8.30
C GLU A 105 -36.79 3.29 8.07
N PHE A 106 -35.49 3.11 7.88
CA PHE A 106 -34.56 4.21 7.58
C PHE A 106 -33.99 4.08 6.17
N GLU A 107 -33.22 3.03 5.93
CA GLU A 107 -32.50 2.79 4.68
C GLU A 107 -32.40 1.28 4.41
N LEU A 108 -32.30 0.93 3.13
CA LEU A 108 -32.04 -0.44 2.67
C LEU A 108 -30.74 -0.46 1.87
N ILE A 109 -29.72 -1.09 2.43
CA ILE A 109 -28.40 -1.20 1.79
C ILE A 109 -28.28 -2.57 1.14
N SER A 110 -27.90 -2.59 -0.14
CA SER A 110 -27.65 -3.81 -0.90
C SER A 110 -26.17 -4.13 -0.89
N TRP A 111 -25.74 -5.11 -0.09
CA TRP A 111 -24.40 -5.66 -0.19
C TRP A 111 -24.32 -6.61 -1.39
N HIS A 112 -23.65 -6.16 -2.44
CA HIS A 112 -23.44 -6.94 -3.66
C HIS A 112 -22.15 -7.78 -3.54
N LYS A 113 -22.26 -9.12 -3.53
CA LYS A 113 -21.14 -10.07 -3.43
C LYS A 113 -20.49 -10.42 -4.78
N GLY A 114 -20.98 -9.80 -5.87
CA GLY A 114 -20.28 -9.63 -7.14
C GLY A 114 -20.67 -10.57 -8.31
N LYS A 115 -20.04 -10.42 -9.49
CA LYS A 115 -20.48 -10.95 -10.81
C LYS A 115 -20.27 -12.46 -11.10
N ASP A 116 -19.36 -13.15 -10.42
CA ASP A 116 -18.92 -14.53 -10.75
C ASP A 116 -19.62 -15.60 -9.91
N ILE A 117 -20.19 -16.52 -10.66
CA ILE A 117 -20.83 -17.82 -10.42
C ILE A 117 -20.25 -18.73 -9.32
N LYS A 118 -19.07 -18.46 -8.74
CA LYS A 118 -18.31 -19.46 -7.96
C LYS A 118 -18.41 -19.36 -6.43
N HIS A 119 -19.10 -18.39 -5.87
CA HIS A 119 -18.98 -18.08 -4.42
C HIS A 119 -20.27 -18.10 -3.60
N PHE A 120 -21.39 -18.55 -4.18
CA PHE A 120 -22.60 -18.85 -3.40
C PHE A 120 -22.78 -20.36 -3.31
N GLN A 121 -22.55 -20.93 -2.11
CA GLN A 121 -22.75 -22.34 -1.76
C GLN A 121 -21.97 -23.36 -2.61
N GLY A 122 -20.62 -23.36 -2.53
CA GLY A 122 -19.79 -24.33 -3.25
C GLY A 122 -19.91 -24.18 -4.77
N ASP A 123 -19.43 -25.14 -5.54
CA ASP A 123 -19.55 -25.16 -7.00
C ASP A 123 -21.01 -25.31 -7.52
N ASN A 124 -22.00 -24.79 -6.79
CA ASN A 124 -23.41 -24.89 -7.13
C ASN A 124 -23.79 -23.83 -8.18
N THR A 125 -23.79 -24.32 -9.39
CA THR A 125 -24.50 -23.74 -10.52
C THR A 125 -26.03 -23.67 -10.28
N ALA A 126 -26.69 -22.62 -10.78
CA ALA A 126 -28.14 -22.44 -10.74
C ALA A 126 -28.83 -23.51 -11.61
N TRP A 127 -29.22 -24.62 -11.00
CA TRP A 127 -30.03 -25.63 -11.67
C TRP A 127 -31.31 -25.88 -10.89
N GLY A 128 -32.42 -25.42 -11.47
CA GLY A 128 -33.63 -26.22 -11.49
C GLY A 128 -33.71 -26.88 -12.88
N SER A 129 -34.80 -26.74 -13.62
CA SER A 129 -34.85 -27.20 -15.01
C SER A 129 -33.90 -26.40 -15.91
N TRP A 130 -32.90 -27.06 -16.52
CA TRP A 130 -31.95 -26.40 -17.42
C TRP A 130 -32.61 -25.96 -18.72
N LYS A 131 -32.37 -24.72 -19.15
CA LYS A 131 -32.91 -24.16 -20.41
C LYS A 131 -34.40 -24.44 -20.60
N SER A 132 -35.14 -24.46 -19.49
CA SER A 132 -36.56 -24.80 -19.48
C SER A 132 -37.31 -23.89 -18.50
N PRO A 133 -38.49 -23.39 -18.89
CA PRO A 133 -39.34 -22.61 -18.00
C PRO A 133 -39.99 -23.47 -16.91
N SER A 134 -39.85 -24.81 -16.95
CA SER A 134 -40.55 -25.71 -16.04
C SER A 134 -40.27 -25.43 -14.55
N CYS A 135 -39.01 -25.09 -14.20
CA CYS A 135 -38.64 -24.74 -12.83
C CYS A 135 -37.22 -24.12 -12.76
N PRO A 136 -36.96 -22.92 -13.31
CA PRO A 136 -35.65 -22.28 -13.15
C PRO A 136 -35.40 -21.88 -11.68
N SER A 137 -34.15 -21.95 -11.21
CA SER A 137 -33.76 -21.48 -9.87
C SER A 137 -32.73 -20.36 -9.98
N PHE A 138 -32.96 -19.24 -9.31
CA PHE A 138 -32.06 -18.08 -9.31
C PHE A 138 -30.95 -18.20 -8.26
N ARG A 139 -29.85 -17.46 -8.47
CA ARG A 139 -28.78 -17.31 -7.47
C ARG A 139 -28.91 -15.94 -6.79
N PRO A 140 -28.99 -15.88 -5.47
CA PRO A 140 -28.90 -14.59 -4.77
C PRO A 140 -27.45 -14.08 -4.87
N LEU A 141 -27.26 -12.89 -5.46
CA LEU A 141 -25.94 -12.28 -5.68
C LEU A 141 -25.55 -11.25 -4.61
N GLY A 142 -26.35 -11.12 -3.56
CA GLY A 142 -26.13 -10.17 -2.49
C GLY A 142 -26.96 -10.44 -1.25
N GLU A 143 -26.67 -9.65 -0.22
CA GLU A 143 -27.42 -9.57 1.04
C GLU A 143 -27.97 -8.16 1.22
N SER A 144 -28.98 -8.04 2.08
CA SER A 144 -29.55 -6.78 2.50
C SER A 144 -29.11 -6.44 3.91
N VAL A 145 -28.72 -5.19 4.12
CA VAL A 145 -28.63 -4.60 5.46
C VAL A 145 -29.85 -3.72 5.65
N LEU A 146 -30.74 -4.19 6.52
CA LEU A 146 -31.94 -3.49 6.94
C LEU A 146 -31.57 -2.45 8.00
N VAL A 147 -31.81 -1.17 7.74
CA VAL A 147 -31.53 -0.08 8.70
C VAL A 147 -32.84 0.52 9.19
N PHE A 148 -33.02 0.53 10.52
CA PHE A 148 -34.20 1.07 11.18
C PHE A 148 -33.82 1.99 12.34
N TYR A 149 -34.76 2.83 12.78
CA TYR A 149 -34.63 3.68 13.96
C TYR A 149 -35.79 3.50 14.96
N LYS A 150 -35.52 3.83 16.23
CA LYS A 150 -36.52 3.82 17.31
C LYS A 150 -37.08 5.22 17.56
N LYS A 151 -38.38 5.39 17.32
CA LYS A 151 -39.21 6.60 17.54
C LYS A 151 -38.74 7.85 16.79
N GLU A 152 -37.57 8.39 17.11
CA GLU A 152 -37.03 9.61 16.50
C GLU A 152 -36.06 9.27 15.37
N ARG A 153 -36.22 9.93 14.21
CA ARG A 153 -35.33 9.78 13.06
C ARG A 153 -33.94 10.38 13.32
N THR A 154 -33.78 11.28 14.29
CA THR A 154 -32.48 11.93 14.56
C THR A 154 -31.76 11.22 15.71
N HIS A 155 -30.54 10.73 15.45
CA HIS A 155 -29.60 10.32 16.51
C HIS A 155 -28.80 11.55 16.92
N ARG A 156 -28.77 11.89 18.21
CA ARG A 156 -28.07 13.07 18.73
C ARG A 156 -26.82 12.63 19.48
N GLY A 157 -25.69 13.23 19.15
CA GLY A 157 -24.42 13.02 19.84
C GLY A 157 -23.54 14.26 19.80
N ASP A 158 -22.35 14.14 20.36
CA ASP A 158 -21.36 15.21 20.38
C ASP A 158 -20.76 15.44 18.98
N PRO A 159 -20.87 16.65 18.39
CA PRO A 159 -20.26 16.97 17.09
C PRO A 159 -18.76 16.74 17.02
N GLN A 160 -18.03 16.83 18.15
CA GLN A 160 -16.58 16.56 18.19
C GLN A 160 -16.25 15.06 18.10
N SER A 161 -17.24 14.21 18.35
CA SER A 161 -17.13 12.75 18.32
C SER A 161 -17.48 12.15 16.95
N ILE A 162 -17.65 12.99 15.92
CA ILE A 162 -17.85 12.57 14.53
C ILE A 162 -16.49 12.22 13.91
N ASP A 163 -16.38 11.04 13.31
CA ASP A 163 -15.14 10.53 12.73
C ASP A 163 -15.27 10.02 11.29
N ILE A 164 -16.41 10.28 10.64
CA ILE A 164 -16.59 10.07 9.20
C ILE A 164 -16.03 11.28 8.41
N SER A 165 -15.27 11.00 7.35
CA SER A 165 -14.76 12.04 6.45
C SER A 165 -15.77 12.47 5.39
N SER A 166 -15.49 13.57 4.69
CA SER A 166 -16.39 14.06 3.63
C SER A 166 -16.43 13.12 2.41
N GLU A 167 -15.31 12.47 2.11
CA GLU A 167 -15.13 11.49 1.04
C GLU A 167 -15.84 10.18 1.38
N GLU A 168 -15.63 9.69 2.60
CA GLU A 168 -16.32 8.52 3.15
C GLU A 168 -17.83 8.72 3.10
N PHE A 169 -18.33 9.87 3.57
CA PHE A 169 -19.75 10.18 3.57
C PHE A 169 -20.36 10.15 2.16
N LYS A 170 -19.72 10.80 1.17
CA LYS A 170 -20.20 10.81 -0.22
C LYS A 170 -20.23 9.40 -0.84
N GLU A 171 -19.23 8.58 -0.54
CA GLU A 171 -19.14 7.24 -1.11
C GLU A 171 -20.13 6.28 -0.44
N TRP A 172 -20.17 6.27 0.89
CA TRP A 172 -20.88 5.25 1.65
C TRP A 172 -22.38 5.54 1.79
N THR A 173 -22.84 6.74 1.43
CA THR A 173 -24.28 7.05 1.32
C THR A 173 -24.93 6.54 0.04
N LYS A 174 -24.20 5.85 -0.85
CA LYS A 174 -24.78 5.06 -1.94
C LYS A 174 -25.41 3.79 -1.37
N ASN A 175 -26.59 3.41 -1.85
CA ASN A 175 -27.34 2.26 -1.32
C ASN A 175 -26.91 0.88 -1.87
N ILE A 176 -25.89 0.81 -2.74
CA ILE A 176 -25.31 -0.44 -3.23
C ILE A 176 -23.84 -0.48 -2.81
N TRP A 177 -23.50 -1.46 -1.98
CA TRP A 177 -22.17 -1.60 -1.42
C TRP A 177 -21.44 -2.80 -2.02
N TYR A 178 -20.21 -2.54 -2.43
CA TYR A 178 -19.27 -3.54 -2.92
C TYR A 178 -18.13 -3.63 -1.90
N PHE A 179 -17.90 -4.85 -1.43
CA PHE A 179 -16.74 -5.18 -0.58
C PHE A 179 -15.76 -6.11 -1.30
N ASP A 180 -16.17 -6.65 -2.46
CA ASP A 180 -15.34 -7.48 -3.33
C ASP A 180 -15.64 -7.18 -4.82
N ARG A 181 -14.57 -6.93 -5.60
CA ARG A 181 -14.42 -6.81 -7.09
C ARG A 181 -14.21 -5.37 -7.59
N GLU A 182 -13.29 -5.11 -8.55
CA GLU A 182 -13.31 -5.69 -9.90
C GLU A 182 -11.97 -6.07 -10.56
N LYS A 183 -12.14 -6.90 -11.59
CA LYS A 183 -11.19 -7.63 -12.45
C LYS A 183 -10.55 -6.81 -13.58
N GLU A 184 -10.72 -5.50 -13.66
CA GLU A 184 -10.04 -4.68 -14.68
C GLU A 184 -9.14 -3.58 -14.13
N GLN A 185 -9.26 -3.24 -12.84
CA GLN A 185 -8.33 -2.38 -12.11
C GLN A 185 -8.20 -2.97 -10.71
N GLY A 186 -7.02 -3.52 -10.42
CA GLY A 186 -6.83 -4.50 -9.34
C GLY A 186 -7.08 -3.99 -7.93
N PHE A 187 -8.34 -4.05 -7.48
CA PHE A 187 -8.74 -3.83 -6.10
C PHE A 187 -9.36 -5.11 -5.53
N GLU A 188 -8.57 -5.79 -4.69
CA GLU A 188 -9.05 -6.87 -3.81
C GLU A 188 -9.10 -6.25 -2.40
N ASN A 189 -10.29 -5.99 -1.85
CA ASN A 189 -10.40 -5.70 -0.43
C ASN A 189 -10.30 -7.04 0.33
N ILE A 190 -9.07 -7.40 0.71
CA ILE A 190 -8.86 -8.49 1.67
C ILE A 190 -9.20 -7.96 3.06
N LEU A 191 -10.46 -8.17 3.46
CA LEU A 191 -10.82 -8.67 4.79
C LEU A 191 -11.86 -9.80 4.74
N CYS A 192 -12.26 -10.27 3.54
CA CYS A 192 -12.96 -11.55 3.36
C CYS A 192 -11.99 -12.68 3.01
N ALA A 193 -11.02 -12.97 3.89
CA ALA A 193 -10.25 -14.21 3.83
C ALA A 193 -10.59 -15.10 5.03
N SER A 194 -11.83 -15.61 5.08
CA SER A 194 -12.20 -16.73 5.95
C SER A 194 -12.88 -17.87 5.19
N ASN A 195 -12.76 -17.95 3.87
CA ASN A 195 -13.37 -19.05 3.11
C ASN A 195 -12.43 -20.24 2.83
N ASN A 196 -11.16 -20.23 3.27
CA ASN A 196 -10.28 -21.41 3.16
C ASN A 196 -9.18 -21.56 4.23
N ALA A 197 -9.09 -20.67 5.22
CA ALA A 197 -8.18 -20.87 6.36
C ALA A 197 -8.98 -21.44 7.54
N LYS A 198 -8.92 -22.78 7.67
CA LYS A 198 -9.53 -23.63 8.71
C LYS A 198 -11.05 -23.71 8.64
N LYS A 199 -11.55 -24.87 8.21
CA LYS A 199 -12.93 -25.36 8.36
C LYS A 199 -13.46 -25.32 9.81
N ASP A 200 -12.65 -24.89 10.79
CA ASP A 200 -12.93 -24.98 12.21
C ASP A 200 -13.21 -23.64 12.91
N LEU A 201 -13.22 -22.47 12.24
CA LEU A 201 -13.23 -21.18 12.96
C LEU A 201 -14.56 -20.40 12.99
N HIS A 202 -15.34 -20.28 11.92
CA HIS A 202 -16.75 -19.83 11.94
C HIS A 202 -17.31 -19.91 10.52
N PRO A 203 -18.54 -20.39 10.31
CA PRO A 203 -19.05 -20.65 8.96
C PRO A 203 -19.43 -19.41 8.12
N ALA A 204 -19.75 -18.27 8.74
CA ALA A 204 -20.32 -17.13 8.00
C ALA A 204 -20.06 -15.73 8.63
N PRO A 205 -18.83 -15.17 8.62
CA PRO A 205 -18.60 -13.78 9.03
C PRO A 205 -18.87 -12.77 7.89
N TYR A 206 -19.45 -11.60 8.21
CA TYR A 206 -19.55 -10.44 7.31
C TYR A 206 -18.26 -9.58 7.34
N PRO A 207 -17.98 -8.75 6.30
CA PRO A 207 -16.74 -7.97 6.19
C PRO A 207 -16.59 -6.95 7.32
N GLU A 208 -15.35 -6.71 7.76
CA GLU A 208 -15.04 -5.64 8.74
C GLU A 208 -15.42 -4.25 8.22
N GLU A 209 -15.17 -3.97 6.94
CA GLU A 209 -15.50 -2.69 6.31
C GLU A 209 -17.01 -2.41 6.34
N LEU A 210 -17.86 -3.45 6.26
CA LEU A 210 -19.31 -3.28 6.40
C LEU A 210 -19.65 -2.63 7.74
N ILE A 211 -19.03 -3.10 8.81
CA ILE A 211 -19.25 -2.58 10.17
C ILE A 211 -18.64 -1.20 10.33
N GLU A 212 -17.45 -0.95 9.78
CA GLU A 212 -16.83 0.37 9.82
C GLU A 212 -17.75 1.43 9.21
N ARG A 213 -18.28 1.16 8.00
CA ARG A 213 -19.22 2.08 7.32
C ARG A 213 -20.45 2.33 8.17
N LEU A 214 -21.10 1.27 8.67
CA LEU A 214 -22.31 1.41 9.48
C LEU A 214 -22.06 2.21 10.77
N LEU A 215 -20.95 1.96 11.47
CA LEU A 215 -20.62 2.69 12.69
C LEU A 215 -20.31 4.16 12.42
N LYS A 216 -19.51 4.48 11.40
CA LYS A 216 -19.17 5.87 11.06
C LYS A 216 -20.37 6.68 10.55
N ILE A 217 -21.33 6.05 9.86
CA ILE A 217 -22.52 6.74 9.35
C ILE A 217 -23.57 6.92 10.45
N TYR A 218 -23.76 5.92 11.32
CA TYR A 218 -24.92 5.84 12.21
C TYR A 218 -24.59 5.95 13.71
N SER A 219 -23.33 6.19 14.10
CA SER A 219 -22.93 6.37 15.50
C SER A 219 -21.82 7.40 15.69
N TYR A 220 -21.71 7.93 16.90
CA TYR A 220 -20.60 8.76 17.35
C TYR A 220 -19.54 7.92 18.05
N LYS A 221 -18.32 8.45 18.19
CA LYS A 221 -17.36 7.88 19.13
C LYS A 221 -17.95 7.84 20.55
N ASN A 222 -17.56 6.84 21.32
CA ASN A 222 -18.09 6.49 22.65
C ASN A 222 -19.53 5.95 22.70
N ASP A 223 -20.27 5.93 21.59
CA ASP A 223 -21.58 5.25 21.55
C ASP A 223 -21.44 3.76 21.89
N ILE A 224 -22.49 3.20 22.47
CA ILE A 224 -22.55 1.79 22.88
C ILE A 224 -23.15 0.96 21.76
N VAL A 225 -22.33 0.07 21.19
CA VAL A 225 -22.68 -0.86 20.12
C VAL A 225 -23.10 -2.21 20.70
N LEU A 226 -24.23 -2.76 20.26
CA LEU A 226 -24.66 -4.11 20.62
C LEU A 226 -24.63 -5.04 19.40
N ASP A 227 -24.09 -6.23 19.59
CA ASP A 227 -24.31 -7.36 18.68
C ASP A 227 -24.90 -8.55 19.45
N PRO A 228 -26.21 -8.84 19.31
CA PRO A 228 -26.85 -9.98 19.98
C PRO A 228 -26.45 -11.34 19.37
N PHE A 229 -25.73 -11.37 18.24
CA PHE A 229 -25.27 -12.57 17.55
C PHE A 229 -23.79 -12.41 17.16
N ASN A 230 -22.94 -12.18 18.16
CA ASN A 230 -21.59 -11.64 17.99
C ASN A 230 -20.63 -12.55 17.21
N GLY A 231 -20.85 -13.86 17.19
CA GLY A 231 -19.98 -14.82 16.52
C GLY A 231 -18.53 -14.65 16.93
N THR A 232 -17.62 -14.56 15.96
CA THR A 232 -16.18 -14.31 16.20
C THR A 232 -15.82 -12.84 16.46
N GLY A 233 -16.81 -12.00 16.80
CA GLY A 233 -16.60 -10.66 17.32
C GLY A 233 -16.25 -9.60 16.28
N THR A 234 -16.75 -9.69 15.04
CA THR A 234 -16.45 -8.66 14.03
C THR A 234 -17.03 -7.30 14.41
N THR A 235 -18.30 -7.24 14.84
CA THR A 235 -18.90 -5.98 15.30
C THR A 235 -18.15 -5.38 16.47
N THR A 236 -17.91 -6.17 17.53
CA THR A 236 -17.22 -5.71 18.74
C THR A 236 -15.77 -5.31 18.48
N TYR A 237 -15.07 -6.02 17.60
CA TYR A 237 -13.70 -5.69 17.23
C TYR A 237 -13.61 -4.33 16.54
N ILE A 238 -14.45 -4.07 15.54
CA ILE A 238 -14.44 -2.79 14.81
C ILE A 238 -14.96 -1.66 15.70
N ALA A 239 -15.97 -1.91 16.53
CA ALA A 239 -16.41 -0.94 17.54
C ALA A 239 -15.25 -0.50 18.45
N ASN A 240 -14.45 -1.45 18.95
CA ASN A 240 -13.27 -1.15 19.76
C ASN A 240 -12.23 -0.32 18.99
N LEU A 241 -11.91 -0.69 17.76
CA LEU A 241 -10.93 0.02 16.92
C LEU A 241 -11.35 1.45 16.60
N LEU A 242 -12.65 1.68 16.44
CA LEU A 242 -13.22 2.99 16.13
C LEU A 242 -13.60 3.78 17.40
N GLU A 243 -13.08 3.41 18.57
CA GLU A 243 -13.33 4.12 19.84
C GLU A 243 -14.82 4.18 20.24
N ARG A 244 -15.58 3.12 19.95
CA ARG A 244 -16.92 2.88 20.49
C ARG A 244 -16.86 1.92 21.67
N GLN A 245 -17.89 1.97 22.50
CA GLN A 245 -18.14 0.97 23.53
C GLN A 245 -18.94 -0.18 22.93
N PHE A 246 -18.86 -1.38 23.51
CA PHE A 246 -19.55 -2.52 22.92
C PHE A 246 -20.01 -3.57 23.92
N ILE A 247 -21.08 -4.26 23.54
CA ILE A 247 -21.56 -5.50 24.14
C ILE A 247 -21.78 -6.51 23.02
N GLY A 248 -21.06 -7.63 23.06
CA GLY A 248 -21.30 -8.78 22.17
C GLY A 248 -21.93 -9.92 22.94
N ILE A 249 -23.01 -10.52 22.44
CA ILE A 249 -23.63 -11.71 23.02
C ILE A 249 -23.41 -12.89 22.06
N GLU A 250 -22.89 -14.00 22.59
CA GLU A 250 -22.62 -15.19 21.79
C GLU A 250 -22.91 -16.46 22.60
N LEU A 251 -23.52 -17.45 21.95
CA LEU A 251 -23.91 -18.70 22.60
C LEU A 251 -22.73 -19.67 22.69
N SER A 252 -21.90 -19.76 21.64
CA SER A 252 -20.75 -20.65 21.58
C SER A 252 -19.56 -20.10 22.38
N ASN A 253 -19.11 -20.89 23.36
CA ASN A 253 -17.92 -20.59 24.14
C ASN A 253 -16.68 -20.38 23.25
N LYS A 254 -16.54 -21.21 22.22
CA LYS A 254 -15.44 -21.15 21.27
C LYS A 254 -15.41 -19.83 20.51
N TYR A 255 -16.58 -19.34 20.07
CA TYR A 255 -16.68 -18.06 19.38
C TYR A 255 -16.44 -16.88 20.33
N CYS A 256 -16.90 -16.94 21.59
CA CYS A 256 -16.53 -15.97 22.61
C CYS A 256 -15.01 -15.89 22.81
N GLU A 257 -14.32 -17.02 22.93
CA GLU A 257 -12.85 -17.06 23.09
C GLU A 257 -12.12 -16.46 21.89
N ILE A 258 -12.55 -16.75 20.66
CA ILE A 258 -11.99 -16.16 19.44
C ILE A 258 -12.18 -14.64 19.45
N ALA A 259 -13.38 -14.17 19.80
CA ALA A 259 -13.70 -12.75 19.87
C ALA A 259 -12.85 -12.02 20.94
N ILE A 260 -12.67 -12.61 22.12
CA ILE A 260 -11.84 -12.06 23.20
C ILE A 260 -10.36 -12.04 22.79
N ASN A 261 -9.84 -13.11 22.19
CA ASN A 261 -8.45 -13.15 21.71
C ASN A 261 -8.19 -12.08 20.65
N ARG A 262 -9.17 -11.83 19.77
CA ARG A 262 -9.09 -10.79 18.75
C ARG A 262 -9.02 -9.38 19.34
N LEU A 263 -9.67 -9.14 20.48
CA LEU A 263 -9.64 -7.86 21.21
C LEU A 263 -8.36 -7.68 22.04
N ASN A 264 -7.80 -8.75 22.61
CA ASN A 264 -6.63 -8.71 23.49
C ASN A 264 -5.28 -8.64 22.76
N ASP A 265 -5.28 -8.70 21.44
CA ASP A 265 -4.07 -8.61 20.62
C ASP A 265 -3.51 -7.16 20.61
N LYS A 266 -2.78 -6.82 21.69
CA LYS A 266 -2.12 -5.51 21.91
C LYS A 266 -1.06 -5.15 20.87
N ASN A 267 -0.68 -6.09 19.99
CA ASN A 267 0.27 -5.84 18.91
C ASN A 267 -0.38 -5.26 17.65
N LYS A 268 -1.71 -5.15 17.60
CA LYS A 268 -2.41 -4.49 16.50
C LYS A 268 -2.45 -3.00 16.74
N SER A 269 -1.62 -2.29 15.98
CA SER A 269 -1.68 -0.85 15.87
C SER A 269 -3.03 -0.39 15.31
N LEU A 270 -3.32 0.91 15.45
CA LEU A 270 -4.48 1.57 14.79
C LEU A 270 -4.64 1.02 13.37
N PRO A 271 -5.88 0.71 12.93
CA PRO A 271 -6.11 0.15 11.62
C PRO A 271 -5.47 1.07 10.59
N ILE A 272 -4.54 0.51 9.82
CA ILE A 272 -3.85 1.26 8.80
C ILE A 272 -4.85 1.45 7.65
N LEU A 273 -5.36 2.67 7.51
CA LEU A 273 -6.26 3.02 6.42
C LEU A 273 -5.55 2.73 5.10
N LYS A 274 -6.17 1.94 4.23
CA LYS A 274 -5.63 1.64 2.91
C LYS A 274 -6.49 2.34 1.89
N SER A 275 -5.86 3.11 1.02
CA SER A 275 -6.55 3.81 -0.04
C SER A 275 -6.00 3.43 -1.41
N PHE A 276 -6.88 3.53 -2.40
CA PHE A 276 -6.73 2.94 -3.71
C PHE A 276 -7.03 3.97 -4.81
N PRO A 277 -6.27 5.08 -4.88
CA PRO A 277 -6.53 6.13 -5.86
C PRO A 277 -6.18 5.68 -7.29
N ASP A 278 -7.09 5.94 -8.24
CA ASP A 278 -6.94 5.59 -9.66
C ASP A 278 -5.69 6.16 -10.35
N ARG A 279 -5.09 7.22 -9.77
CA ARG A 279 -4.04 8.04 -10.43
C ARG A 279 -2.62 7.91 -9.85
N MET A 280 -2.37 7.03 -8.88
CA MET A 280 -1.02 6.95 -8.25
C MET A 280 -0.03 6.04 -8.97
N ALA A 281 -0.50 5.07 -9.76
CA ALA A 281 0.35 4.06 -10.40
C ALA A 281 1.47 4.64 -11.29
N ASN A 282 1.17 5.71 -12.03
CA ASN A 282 2.09 6.37 -12.94
C ASN A 282 3.04 7.36 -12.23
N LEU A 283 2.82 7.63 -10.94
CA LEU A 283 3.62 8.60 -10.19
C LEU A 283 4.73 7.92 -9.41
N VAL A 284 4.53 6.67 -8.98
CA VAL A 284 5.55 5.86 -8.30
C VAL A 284 6.53 5.17 -9.26
N ASN A 285 6.35 5.34 -10.58
CA ASN A 285 7.22 4.79 -11.62
C ASN A 285 7.56 5.88 -12.66
N SER A 286 8.74 5.80 -13.28
CA SER A 286 9.27 6.81 -14.22
C SER A 286 8.84 6.64 -15.67
N ASP A 287 8.14 5.56 -16.03
CA ASP A 287 7.93 5.14 -17.43
C ASP A 287 7.19 6.15 -18.34
N ASN A 288 6.57 7.22 -17.82
CA ASN A 288 5.65 8.09 -18.58
C ASN A 288 5.88 9.62 -18.46
N THR A 289 7.00 10.11 -17.92
CA THR A 289 7.22 11.58 -17.79
C THR A 289 8.07 12.14 -18.92
N LEU A 290 7.43 12.60 -20.00
CA LEU A 290 8.06 13.10 -21.23
C LEU A 290 8.50 14.58 -21.19
N ASP A 291 8.22 15.32 -20.10
CA ASP A 291 8.48 16.78 -20.04
C ASP A 291 9.29 17.18 -18.79
N SER A 292 10.30 16.40 -18.43
CA SER A 292 11.19 16.76 -17.31
C SER A 292 12.60 16.28 -17.56
N LEU A 293 13.55 16.74 -16.75
CA LEU A 293 14.94 16.25 -16.79
C LEU A 293 15.05 14.72 -16.59
N ASN A 294 14.04 14.03 -16.03
CA ASN A 294 14.03 12.56 -15.97
C ASN A 294 13.94 11.89 -17.34
N GLU A 295 13.40 12.57 -18.36
CA GLU A 295 13.30 12.09 -19.74
C GLU A 295 14.70 11.78 -20.31
N VAL A 296 15.61 12.73 -20.15
CA VAL A 296 16.97 12.68 -20.71
C VAL A 296 17.98 12.07 -19.76
N PHE A 297 17.70 12.02 -18.45
CA PHE A 297 18.48 11.29 -17.44
C PHE A 297 17.72 10.04 -16.97
N PRO A 298 17.60 8.98 -17.80
CA PRO A 298 16.82 7.80 -17.44
C PRO A 298 17.44 7.08 -16.24
N TYR A 299 16.59 6.76 -15.26
CA TYR A 299 16.94 5.98 -14.07
C TYR A 299 15.73 5.13 -13.67
N LYS A 300 15.85 3.80 -13.73
CA LYS A 300 14.70 2.89 -13.66
C LYS A 300 13.93 2.99 -12.34
N GLU A 301 14.65 3.29 -11.25
CA GLU A 301 14.09 3.31 -9.90
C GLU A 301 13.70 4.72 -9.45
N ALA A 302 13.70 5.70 -10.36
CA ALA A 302 13.16 7.02 -10.11
C ALA A 302 11.62 6.99 -10.15
N PHE A 303 10.98 7.69 -9.23
CA PHE A 303 9.56 8.05 -9.33
C PHE A 303 9.38 9.38 -10.08
N SER A 304 8.13 9.69 -10.44
CA SER A 304 7.75 10.91 -11.15
C SER A 304 8.01 12.16 -10.29
N PRO A 305 8.54 13.25 -10.87
CA PRO A 305 8.72 14.50 -10.14
C PRO A 305 7.39 15.14 -9.69
N HIS A 306 6.26 14.73 -10.28
CA HIS A 306 4.92 15.21 -9.92
C HIS A 306 4.33 14.50 -8.69
N LEU A 307 4.98 13.43 -8.18
CA LEU A 307 4.46 12.68 -7.04
C LEU A 307 4.30 13.59 -5.81
N ILE A 308 5.30 14.43 -5.52
CA ILE A 308 5.24 15.32 -4.36
C ILE A 308 4.09 16.32 -4.46
N GLN A 309 3.84 16.88 -5.64
CA GLN A 309 2.74 17.83 -5.87
C GLN A 309 1.38 17.18 -5.58
N GLN A 310 1.18 15.95 -6.07
CA GLN A 310 -0.07 15.23 -5.84
C GLN A 310 -0.27 14.86 -4.37
N LEU A 311 0.81 14.58 -3.63
CA LEU A 311 0.76 14.35 -2.19
C LEU A 311 0.49 15.66 -1.42
N GLN A 312 1.10 16.78 -1.84
CA GLN A 312 0.83 18.10 -1.28
C GLN A 312 -0.64 18.48 -1.39
N GLU A 313 -1.23 18.32 -2.59
CA GLU A 313 -2.64 18.59 -2.86
C GLU A 313 -3.56 17.69 -2.02
N ARG A 314 -3.28 16.38 -1.96
CA ARG A 314 -4.12 15.42 -1.23
C ARG A 314 -4.15 15.65 0.28
N PHE A 315 -3.03 16.06 0.86
CA PHE A 315 -2.90 16.24 2.31
C PHE A 315 -2.89 17.70 2.74
N SER A 316 -3.11 18.63 1.81
CA SER A 316 -3.11 20.07 2.05
C SER A 316 -1.88 20.53 2.85
N CYS A 317 -0.69 20.05 2.47
CA CYS A 317 0.56 20.38 3.16
C CYS A 317 1.45 21.32 2.34
N SER A 318 2.04 22.31 3.03
CA SER A 318 3.01 23.23 2.45
C SER A 318 4.43 22.69 2.63
N ILE A 319 5.23 22.71 1.57
CA ILE A 319 6.57 22.12 1.55
C ILE A 319 7.54 23.14 0.96
N GLN A 320 8.36 23.77 1.80
CA GLN A 320 9.50 24.58 1.34
C GLN A 320 10.81 23.82 1.45
N SER A 321 10.91 22.93 2.45
CA SER A 321 12.09 22.10 2.71
C SER A 321 11.74 20.61 2.62
N LEU A 322 12.49 19.88 1.79
CA LEU A 322 12.31 18.45 1.56
C LEU A 322 13.60 17.69 1.91
N TYR A 323 13.46 16.61 2.68
CA TYR A 323 14.52 15.63 2.88
C TYR A 323 14.19 14.32 2.16
N ASP A 324 15.17 13.80 1.42
CA ASP A 324 15.10 12.47 0.80
C ASP A 324 16.31 11.62 1.27
N PRO A 325 16.12 10.68 2.22
CA PRO A 325 17.17 9.77 2.68
C PRO A 325 17.64 8.77 1.62
N PHE A 326 17.00 8.67 0.46
CA PHE A 326 17.43 7.81 -0.64
C PHE A 326 17.19 8.55 -1.94
N CYS A 327 17.85 9.71 -2.07
CA CYS A 327 17.49 10.69 -3.09
C CYS A 327 17.75 10.22 -4.52
N GLY A 328 18.59 9.19 -4.71
CA GLY A 328 18.92 8.64 -6.00
C GLY A 328 19.37 9.73 -6.96
N VAL A 329 18.63 9.91 -8.05
CA VAL A 329 18.89 10.92 -9.09
C VAL A 329 18.16 12.24 -8.86
N GLY A 330 17.65 12.48 -7.64
CA GLY A 330 17.06 13.75 -7.21
C GLY A 330 15.69 14.05 -7.82
N SER A 331 14.89 13.04 -8.18
CA SER A 331 13.57 13.23 -8.78
C SER A 331 12.60 13.98 -7.85
N SER A 332 12.66 13.71 -6.55
CA SER A 332 11.92 14.41 -5.50
C SER A 332 12.15 15.92 -5.49
N PHE A 333 13.34 16.37 -5.91
CA PHE A 333 13.74 17.78 -5.85
C PHE A 333 13.43 18.56 -7.13
N LEU A 334 12.92 17.92 -8.19
CA LEU A 334 12.60 18.61 -9.43
C LEU A 334 11.35 19.50 -9.37
N ASN A 335 10.51 19.35 -8.34
CA ASN A 335 9.35 20.22 -8.17
C ASN A 335 9.81 21.68 -7.90
N PRO A 336 9.36 22.68 -8.66
CA PRO A 336 9.82 24.06 -8.54
C PRO A 336 9.49 24.74 -7.20
N GLU A 337 8.47 24.29 -6.48
CA GLU A 337 8.03 24.87 -5.20
C GLU A 337 9.01 24.60 -4.04
N ILE A 338 9.81 23.54 -4.15
CA ILE A 338 10.77 23.16 -3.10
C ILE A 338 12.01 24.04 -3.20
N GLN A 339 12.36 24.73 -2.12
CA GLN A 339 13.54 25.58 -2.05
C GLN A 339 14.73 24.84 -1.42
N PHE A 340 14.56 24.26 -0.24
CA PHE A 340 15.66 23.62 0.50
C PHE A 340 15.61 22.11 0.29
N CYS A 341 16.64 21.56 -0.35
CA CYS A 341 16.72 20.15 -0.72
C CYS A 341 17.85 19.46 0.03
N TYR A 342 17.51 18.52 0.91
CA TYR A 342 18.47 17.69 1.64
C TYR A 342 18.39 16.27 1.10
N GLY A 343 19.47 15.76 0.50
CA GLY A 343 19.48 14.44 -0.13
C GLY A 343 20.69 13.63 0.30
N LEU A 344 20.44 12.39 0.72
CA LEU A 344 21.49 11.41 0.99
C LEU A 344 21.32 10.23 0.03
N ASP A 345 22.44 9.73 -0.50
CA ASP A 345 22.46 8.46 -1.21
C ASP A 345 23.84 7.80 -1.13
N THR A 346 23.86 6.48 -0.99
CA THR A 346 25.11 5.70 -0.99
C THR A 346 25.69 5.53 -2.40
N SER A 347 24.88 5.73 -3.45
CA SER A 347 25.30 5.67 -4.84
C SER A 347 25.93 6.98 -5.30
N PRO A 348 27.27 7.04 -5.47
CA PRO A 348 27.92 8.22 -6.01
C PRO A 348 27.46 8.53 -7.44
N PHE A 349 27.12 7.50 -8.23
CA PHE A 349 26.59 7.71 -9.58
C PHE A 349 25.25 8.46 -9.54
N ALA A 350 24.30 7.96 -8.75
CA ALA A 350 22.98 8.58 -8.65
C ALA A 350 23.08 10.02 -8.12
N LEU A 351 23.90 10.24 -7.09
CA LEU A 351 24.10 11.58 -6.51
C LEU A 351 24.72 12.56 -7.52
N ASN A 352 25.66 12.13 -8.34
CA ASN A 352 26.25 12.98 -9.38
C ASN A 352 25.24 13.31 -10.49
N VAL A 353 24.34 12.38 -10.82
CA VAL A 353 23.21 12.66 -11.72
C VAL A 353 22.24 13.65 -11.09
N ALA A 354 21.93 13.53 -9.79
CA ALA A 354 21.12 14.49 -9.07
C ALA A 354 21.74 15.91 -9.12
N LYS A 355 23.06 16.02 -8.88
CA LYS A 355 23.80 17.28 -9.02
C LYS A 355 23.71 17.86 -10.43
N ALA A 356 23.94 17.04 -11.46
CA ALA A 356 23.81 17.47 -12.85
C ALA A 356 22.43 18.06 -13.14
N LYS A 357 21.36 17.42 -12.65
CA LYS A 357 19.99 17.91 -12.87
C LYS A 357 19.68 19.18 -12.08
N LEU A 358 20.08 19.26 -10.83
CA LEU A 358 19.61 20.26 -9.88
C LEU A 358 20.48 21.52 -9.80
N GLU A 359 21.79 21.41 -10.05
CA GLU A 359 22.68 22.57 -10.00
C GLU A 359 22.43 23.53 -11.16
N LYS A 360 22.29 24.82 -10.85
CA LYS A 360 22.04 25.85 -11.86
C LYS A 360 23.25 26.01 -12.80
N LEU A 361 22.99 25.99 -14.11
CA LEU A 361 23.97 26.28 -15.15
C LEU A 361 23.88 27.74 -15.59
N ASP A 362 25.02 28.34 -15.92
CA ASP A 362 25.06 29.68 -16.50
C ASP A 362 24.53 29.66 -17.95
N SER A 363 23.61 30.58 -18.26
CA SER A 363 22.91 30.61 -19.55
C SER A 363 23.83 30.94 -20.73
N LYS A 364 24.86 31.77 -20.52
CA LYS A 364 25.83 32.11 -21.58
C LYS A 364 26.75 30.94 -21.87
N ASN A 365 27.23 30.26 -20.83
CA ASN A 365 28.06 29.06 -20.98
C ASN A 365 27.26 27.92 -21.62
N LEU A 366 25.98 27.76 -21.29
CA LEU A 366 25.09 26.78 -21.91
C LEU A 366 24.93 27.04 -23.42
N GLN A 367 24.80 28.31 -23.83
CA GLN A 367 24.72 28.68 -25.25
C GLN A 367 26.02 28.37 -26.00
N LYS A 368 27.19 28.65 -25.40
CA LYS A 368 28.49 28.28 -25.98
C LYS A 368 28.64 26.76 -26.13
N ALA A 369 28.25 26.01 -25.09
CA ALA A 369 28.27 24.55 -25.11
C ALA A 369 27.34 23.98 -26.19
N LYS A 370 26.17 24.60 -26.43
CA LYS A 370 25.25 24.24 -27.52
C LYS A 370 25.90 24.40 -28.89
N MET A 371 26.64 25.48 -29.13
CA MET A 371 27.37 25.69 -30.39
C MET A 371 28.48 24.65 -30.58
N ALA A 372 29.26 24.39 -29.53
CA ALA A 372 30.35 23.41 -29.57
C ALA A 372 29.85 21.98 -29.81
N MET A 373 28.72 21.62 -29.21
CA MET A 373 28.03 20.35 -29.45
C MET A 373 27.64 20.19 -30.92
N GLN A 374 27.10 21.23 -31.56
CA GLN A 374 26.67 21.16 -32.96
C GLN A 374 27.85 20.93 -33.90
N SER A 375 28.99 21.57 -33.62
CA SER A 375 30.24 21.42 -34.38
C SER A 375 31.06 20.19 -34.00
N PHE A 376 30.60 19.34 -33.08
CA PHE A 376 31.34 18.15 -32.68
C PHE A 376 31.50 17.18 -33.86
N GLU A 377 32.71 16.67 -34.06
CA GLU A 377 33.01 15.56 -34.96
C GLU A 377 33.96 14.61 -34.23
N TYR A 378 33.72 13.30 -34.32
CA TYR A 378 34.57 12.31 -33.67
C TYR A 378 36.02 12.41 -34.19
N SER A 379 36.96 12.65 -33.28
CA SER A 379 38.37 12.89 -33.60
C SER A 379 39.16 11.62 -33.96
N ASN A 380 38.50 10.46 -34.05
CA ASN A 380 39.12 9.14 -34.16
C ASN A 380 40.07 8.78 -32.99
N LYS A 381 39.98 9.53 -31.89
CA LYS A 381 40.77 9.26 -30.68
C LYS A 381 40.34 7.95 -30.03
N ASP A 382 41.33 7.17 -29.61
CA ASP A 382 41.10 5.93 -28.87
C ASP A 382 41.04 6.19 -27.36
N TYR A 383 40.02 5.66 -26.71
CA TYR A 383 39.83 5.77 -25.27
C TYR A 383 39.96 4.38 -24.62
N PRO A 384 40.85 4.18 -23.64
CA PRO A 384 41.02 2.88 -23.00
C PRO A 384 39.73 2.48 -22.27
N TYR A 385 39.40 1.19 -22.31
CA TYR A 385 38.30 0.68 -21.49
C TYR A 385 38.66 0.77 -19.99
N PRO A 386 37.65 0.90 -19.12
CA PRO A 386 37.84 0.79 -17.68
C PRO A 386 38.47 -0.56 -17.28
N GLN A 387 39.10 -0.64 -16.10
CA GLN A 387 39.82 -1.83 -15.60
C GLN A 387 38.92 -3.03 -15.24
N TRP A 388 37.67 -3.04 -15.67
CA TRP A 388 36.78 -4.17 -15.50
C TRP A 388 36.90 -5.11 -16.71
N GLN A 389 37.41 -6.31 -16.45
CA GLN A 389 37.76 -7.33 -17.45
C GLN A 389 36.63 -7.66 -18.44
N SER A 390 35.36 -7.58 -18.02
CA SER A 390 34.23 -7.90 -18.90
C SER A 390 33.62 -6.68 -19.59
N PHE A 391 34.19 -5.47 -19.45
CA PHE A 391 33.61 -4.25 -20.01
C PHE A 391 33.48 -4.33 -21.54
N GLU A 392 34.53 -4.81 -22.22
CA GLU A 392 34.57 -4.97 -23.68
C GLU A 392 33.45 -5.87 -24.23
N ARG A 393 32.94 -6.81 -23.42
CA ARG A 393 31.85 -7.70 -23.81
C ARG A 393 30.55 -6.94 -24.09
N TYR A 394 30.39 -5.78 -23.43
CA TYR A 394 29.17 -4.98 -23.35
C TYR A 394 29.29 -3.62 -24.03
N ALA A 395 30.47 -3.25 -24.53
CA ALA A 395 30.73 -1.93 -25.11
C ALA A 395 31.39 -2.08 -26.48
N ASP A 396 30.66 -1.78 -27.55
CA ASP A 396 31.28 -1.59 -28.86
C ASP A 396 32.35 -0.49 -28.77
N LYS A 397 33.55 -0.78 -29.28
CA LYS A 397 34.73 0.09 -29.12
C LYS A 397 34.53 1.45 -29.78
N ARG A 398 33.95 1.46 -30.97
CA ARG A 398 33.72 2.70 -31.72
C ARG A 398 32.68 3.55 -31.01
N CYS A 399 31.53 2.98 -30.64
CA CYS A 399 30.49 3.70 -29.89
C CYS A 399 31.01 4.22 -28.54
N PHE A 400 31.82 3.44 -27.83
CA PHE A 400 32.45 3.88 -26.58
C PHE A 400 33.41 5.05 -26.80
N ASN A 401 34.30 4.96 -27.79
CA ASN A 401 35.23 6.05 -28.11
C ASN A 401 34.49 7.33 -28.49
N ILE A 402 33.44 7.25 -29.32
CA ILE A 402 32.61 8.41 -29.67
C ILE A 402 32.00 9.04 -28.41
N ALA A 403 31.41 8.22 -27.53
CA ALA A 403 30.81 8.72 -26.30
C ALA A 403 31.82 9.39 -25.36
N MET A 404 33.03 8.83 -25.21
CA MET A 404 34.08 9.42 -24.40
C MET A 404 34.65 10.69 -25.03
N ASP A 405 34.84 10.70 -26.35
CA ASP A 405 35.33 11.88 -27.06
C ASP A 405 34.34 13.04 -26.98
N PHE A 406 33.05 12.73 -27.12
CA PHE A 406 31.98 13.69 -26.93
C PHE A 406 31.92 14.25 -25.50
N ILE A 407 32.18 13.44 -24.47
CA ILE A 407 32.26 13.96 -23.09
C ILE A 407 33.48 14.88 -22.95
N GLU A 408 34.65 14.43 -23.40
CA GLU A 408 35.91 15.17 -23.25
C GLU A 408 35.94 16.47 -24.06
N SER A 409 35.16 16.61 -25.13
CA SER A 409 35.04 17.88 -25.86
C SER A 409 34.45 19.02 -25.03
N PHE A 410 33.81 18.72 -23.89
CA PHE A 410 33.30 19.73 -22.95
C PHE A 410 34.24 20.01 -21.77
N LYS A 411 35.40 19.35 -21.67
CA LYS A 411 36.26 19.41 -20.48
C LYS A 411 36.77 20.81 -20.15
N ASP A 412 37.03 21.61 -21.17
CA ASP A 412 37.55 22.97 -21.03
C ASP A 412 36.42 24.03 -20.86
N PHE A 413 35.16 23.59 -20.79
CA PHE A 413 34.03 24.46 -20.45
C PHE A 413 33.88 24.59 -18.93
N ASP A 414 32.87 25.36 -18.51
CA ASP A 414 32.44 25.43 -17.12
C ASP A 414 32.28 24.02 -16.52
N SER A 415 32.81 23.83 -15.31
CA SER A 415 32.88 22.51 -14.67
C SER A 415 31.50 21.89 -14.46
N LYS A 416 30.44 22.68 -14.25
CA LYS A 416 29.07 22.18 -14.12
C LYS A 416 28.50 21.74 -15.46
N ILE A 417 28.88 22.38 -16.57
CA ILE A 417 28.49 21.95 -17.92
C ILE A 417 29.17 20.63 -18.26
N TYR A 418 30.48 20.51 -18.04
CA TYR A 418 31.18 19.25 -18.24
C TYR A 418 30.55 18.14 -17.39
N HIS A 419 30.27 18.42 -16.12
CA HIS A 419 29.57 17.49 -15.22
C HIS A 419 28.17 17.10 -15.74
N PHE A 420 27.39 18.07 -16.21
CA PHE A 420 26.07 17.85 -16.80
C PHE A 420 26.13 16.90 -18.00
N VAL A 421 27.00 17.18 -18.97
CA VAL A 421 27.14 16.36 -20.18
C VAL A 421 27.67 14.98 -19.83
N LYS A 422 28.70 14.88 -18.97
CA LYS A 422 29.28 13.61 -18.54
C LYS A 422 28.23 12.67 -17.98
N PHE A 423 27.37 13.15 -17.08
CA PHE A 423 26.33 12.32 -16.47
C PHE A 423 25.10 12.12 -17.35
N LEU A 424 24.81 13.05 -18.27
CA LEU A 424 23.79 12.86 -19.31
C LEU A 424 24.13 11.66 -20.20
N ILE A 425 25.37 11.64 -20.71
CA ILE A 425 25.84 10.54 -21.56
C ILE A 425 25.96 9.25 -20.75
N SER A 426 26.49 9.32 -19.52
CA SER A 426 26.60 8.15 -18.64
C SER A 426 25.25 7.49 -18.37
N CYS A 427 24.17 8.25 -18.13
CA CYS A 427 22.82 7.69 -17.97
C CYS A 427 22.28 6.99 -19.22
N ASN A 428 22.71 7.39 -20.41
CA ASN A 428 22.23 6.86 -21.68
C ASN A 428 23.13 5.77 -22.29
N LEU A 429 24.14 5.29 -21.56
CA LEU A 429 25.05 4.23 -22.04
C LEU A 429 24.32 2.94 -22.43
N GLU A 430 23.21 2.58 -21.77
CA GLU A 430 22.41 1.39 -22.13
C GLU A 430 21.77 1.50 -23.53
N LYS A 431 21.53 2.72 -24.00
CA LYS A 431 21.03 2.98 -25.36
C LYS A 431 22.18 2.98 -26.37
N ILE A 432 23.36 3.47 -25.97
CA ILE A 432 24.53 3.67 -26.84
C ILE A 432 25.32 2.37 -27.04
N LEU A 433 25.50 1.58 -25.99
CA LEU A 433 26.37 0.41 -25.93
C LEU A 433 25.59 -0.92 -25.98
N ASP A 434 26.33 -2.02 -26.03
CA ASP A 434 25.86 -3.39 -26.29
C ASP A 434 25.37 -4.14 -25.04
N TYR A 435 24.59 -3.45 -24.19
CA TYR A 435 23.98 -4.06 -23.01
C TYR A 435 22.54 -3.63 -22.75
N LYS A 436 21.91 -4.36 -21.83
CA LYS A 436 20.66 -4.00 -21.18
C LYS A 436 20.73 -4.29 -19.69
N LYS A 437 20.07 -3.45 -18.90
CA LYS A 437 19.79 -3.75 -17.49
C LYS A 437 18.65 -4.76 -17.43
N ASP A 438 18.85 -5.91 -16.80
CA ASP A 438 17.88 -7.01 -16.76
C ASP A 438 17.96 -7.79 -15.44
N GLY A 439 16.91 -7.69 -14.62
CA GLY A 439 16.89 -8.26 -13.28
C GLY A 439 17.98 -7.65 -12.40
N ASN A 440 18.75 -8.50 -11.72
CA ASN A 440 19.78 -8.09 -10.75
C ASN A 440 21.16 -7.83 -11.37
N GLY A 441 21.22 -7.33 -12.61
CA GLY A 441 22.47 -7.08 -13.31
C GLY A 441 22.26 -6.67 -14.77
N ILE A 442 23.24 -7.01 -15.60
CA ILE A 442 23.28 -6.63 -17.01
C ILE A 442 23.38 -7.87 -17.93
N LYS A 443 22.85 -7.75 -19.14
CA LYS A 443 22.98 -8.76 -20.21
C LYS A 443 23.42 -8.12 -21.51
N LYS A 444 24.12 -8.88 -22.35
CA LYS A 444 24.51 -8.43 -23.68
C LYS A 444 23.27 -8.25 -24.55
N ARG A 445 23.14 -7.09 -25.18
CA ARG A 445 22.10 -6.75 -26.17
C ARG A 445 22.68 -5.67 -27.06
N LYS A 446 22.73 -5.90 -28.37
CA LYS A 446 23.22 -4.87 -29.30
C LYS A 446 22.49 -3.54 -29.12
N SER A 447 23.25 -2.46 -29.23
CA SER A 447 22.72 -1.10 -29.28
C SER A 447 21.68 -0.97 -30.40
N LYS A 448 20.64 -0.18 -30.15
CA LYS A 448 19.65 0.19 -31.18
C LYS A 448 20.02 1.47 -31.92
N ILE A 449 21.01 2.21 -31.42
CA ILE A 449 21.47 3.46 -32.00
C ILE A 449 22.43 3.14 -33.15
N LYS A 450 22.07 3.55 -34.37
CA LYS A 450 22.89 3.32 -35.57
C LYS A 450 23.98 4.39 -35.74
N ASP A 451 23.64 5.64 -35.41
CA ASP A 451 24.53 6.79 -35.47
C ASP A 451 24.67 7.35 -34.06
N THR A 452 25.79 7.06 -33.41
CA THR A 452 26.06 7.50 -32.04
C THR A 452 26.30 9.01 -31.98
N GLU A 453 26.94 9.61 -32.98
CA GLU A 453 27.24 11.05 -32.97
C GLU A 453 25.96 11.88 -33.08
N SER A 454 25.11 11.57 -34.07
CA SER A 454 23.81 12.23 -34.23
C SER A 454 22.95 12.08 -32.98
N TYR A 455 22.89 10.87 -32.41
CA TYR A 455 22.12 10.61 -31.20
C TYR A 455 22.59 11.44 -29.99
N LEU A 456 23.91 11.56 -29.79
CA LEU A 456 24.47 12.36 -28.69
C LEU A 456 24.15 13.84 -28.87
N LYS A 457 24.26 14.37 -30.10
CA LYS A 457 23.90 15.76 -30.40
C LYS A 457 22.42 16.05 -30.11
N ASP A 458 21.52 15.21 -30.59
CA ASP A 458 20.07 15.35 -30.38
C ASP A 458 19.69 15.25 -28.89
N LEU A 459 20.28 14.27 -28.18
CA LEU A 459 20.09 14.09 -26.74
C LEU A 459 20.56 15.32 -25.95
N THR A 460 21.77 15.81 -26.24
CA THR A 460 22.33 16.98 -25.55
C THR A 460 21.56 18.25 -25.85
N LEU A 461 21.07 18.41 -27.09
CA LEU A 461 20.20 19.53 -27.47
C LEU A 461 18.92 19.54 -26.62
N ARG A 462 18.19 18.43 -26.58
CA ARG A 462 16.97 18.28 -25.77
C ARG A 462 17.25 18.51 -24.29
N ALA A 463 18.36 17.97 -23.79
CA ALA A 463 18.75 18.13 -22.40
C ALA A 463 19.05 19.60 -22.04
N PHE A 464 19.70 20.35 -22.91
CA PHE A 464 19.96 21.79 -22.70
C PHE A 464 18.67 22.63 -22.73
N GLU A 465 17.69 22.26 -23.56
CA GLU A 465 16.38 22.94 -23.59
C GLU A 465 15.63 22.74 -22.27
N LEU A 466 15.47 21.49 -21.83
CA LEU A 466 14.85 21.15 -20.54
C LEU A 466 15.59 21.79 -19.37
N LYS A 467 16.93 21.81 -19.43
CA LYS A 467 17.75 22.39 -18.37
C LYS A 467 17.59 23.90 -18.29
N LYS A 468 17.54 24.59 -19.43
CA LYS A 468 17.27 26.03 -19.48
C LYS A 468 15.90 26.37 -18.89
N GLU A 469 14.86 25.61 -19.24
CA GLU A 469 13.51 25.78 -18.70
C GLU A 469 13.48 25.59 -17.17
N PHE A 470 14.11 24.53 -16.68
CA PHE A 470 14.23 24.27 -15.25
C PHE A 470 14.98 25.39 -14.53
N ASP A 471 16.13 25.83 -15.06
CA ASP A 471 17.00 26.80 -14.39
C ASP A 471 16.45 28.24 -14.34
N ASN A 472 15.48 28.58 -15.22
CA ASN A 472 14.80 29.87 -15.19
C ASN A 472 14.08 30.11 -13.85
N ASN A 473 13.50 29.05 -13.26
CA ASN A 473 12.75 29.12 -12.00
C ASN A 473 13.47 28.41 -10.84
N ASN A 474 14.68 27.89 -11.07
CA ASN A 474 15.43 27.16 -10.06
C ASN A 474 16.08 28.12 -9.05
N ILE A 475 15.54 28.11 -7.83
CA ILE A 475 16.02 28.84 -6.65
C ILE A 475 16.52 27.91 -5.53
N LYS A 476 16.86 26.66 -5.88
CA LYS A 476 17.12 25.61 -4.89
C LYS A 476 18.44 25.80 -4.15
N GLU A 477 18.41 25.53 -2.86
CA GLU A 477 19.57 25.34 -2.02
C GLU A 477 19.75 23.83 -1.77
N LEU A 478 20.91 23.31 -2.17
CA LEU A 478 21.16 21.87 -2.25
C LEU A 478 22.17 21.43 -1.20
N SER A 479 21.80 20.44 -0.38
CA SER A 479 22.69 19.65 0.46
C SER A 479 22.60 18.20 0.00
N LEU A 480 23.54 17.80 -0.87
CA LEU A 480 23.58 16.46 -1.48
C LEU A 480 24.86 15.74 -1.06
N GLU A 481 24.73 14.70 -0.24
CA GLU A 481 25.88 14.02 0.37
C GLU A 481 25.89 12.51 0.07
N ASN A 482 27.08 11.98 -0.26
CA ASN A 482 27.26 10.56 -0.54
C ASN A 482 27.47 9.78 0.77
N LEU A 483 26.40 9.66 1.56
CA LEU A 483 26.41 9.05 2.90
C LEU A 483 25.26 8.07 3.07
N SER A 484 25.39 7.18 4.07
CA SER A 484 24.31 6.28 4.46
C SER A 484 23.34 6.96 5.41
N SER A 485 22.05 6.93 5.06
CA SER A 485 20.93 7.46 5.87
C SER A 485 20.64 6.66 7.14
N VAL A 486 21.27 5.50 7.28
CA VAL A 486 21.23 4.72 8.53
C VAL A 486 22.00 5.44 9.64
N ALA A 487 23.13 6.08 9.28
CA ALA A 487 24.04 6.73 10.22
C ALA A 487 23.96 8.28 10.17
N HIS A 488 23.39 8.85 9.12
CA HIS A 488 23.40 10.29 8.88
C HIS A 488 21.99 10.82 8.63
N LYS A 489 21.80 12.11 8.92
CA LYS A 489 20.58 12.89 8.69
C LYS A 489 20.96 14.37 8.61
N PRO A 490 20.14 15.22 7.97
CA PRO A 490 20.38 16.66 7.98
C PRO A 490 20.32 17.23 9.40
N LYS A 491 21.06 18.31 9.64
CA LYS A 491 21.03 19.04 10.91
C LYS A 491 19.74 19.84 11.08
N ASP A 492 19.26 20.42 9.98
CA ASP A 492 18.07 21.26 9.95
C ASP A 492 16.79 20.42 10.01
N LYS A 493 15.71 21.06 10.48
CA LYS A 493 14.37 20.47 10.43
C LYS A 493 13.72 20.74 9.09
N VAL A 494 12.98 19.76 8.59
CA VAL A 494 12.30 19.83 7.27
C VAL A 494 10.78 19.78 7.39
N ASP A 495 10.08 20.38 6.42
CA ASP A 495 8.62 20.38 6.34
C ASP A 495 8.08 19.02 5.92
N CYS A 496 8.79 18.36 4.99
CA CYS A 496 8.39 17.09 4.44
C CYS A 496 9.58 16.15 4.21
N ILE A 497 9.27 14.86 4.18
CA ILE A 497 10.14 13.80 3.72
C ILE A 497 9.40 13.05 2.61
N LEU A 498 10.06 12.85 1.46
CA LEU A 498 9.58 11.97 0.40
C LEU A 498 10.75 11.12 -0.05
N THR A 499 10.58 9.80 -0.05
CA THR A 499 11.68 8.89 -0.39
C THR A 499 11.20 7.55 -0.92
N SER A 500 12.12 6.82 -1.55
CA SER A 500 11.94 5.44 -1.99
C SER A 500 13.21 4.63 -1.64
N PRO A 501 13.24 3.90 -0.50
CA PRO A 501 14.40 3.09 -0.15
C PRO A 501 14.61 1.93 -1.14
N PRO A 502 15.85 1.42 -1.28
CA PRO A 502 16.09 0.11 -1.90
C PRO A 502 15.18 -0.97 -1.31
N TYR A 503 14.35 -1.62 -2.12
CA TYR A 503 13.39 -2.61 -1.60
C TYR A 503 14.08 -3.91 -1.13
N ALA A 504 13.44 -4.62 -0.20
CA ALA A 504 13.92 -5.89 0.36
C ALA A 504 13.79 -7.07 -0.62
N ASN A 505 14.39 -6.96 -1.81
CA ASN A 505 14.16 -7.84 -2.97
C ASN A 505 15.46 -8.40 -3.61
N LEU A 506 16.60 -8.33 -2.92
CA LEU A 506 17.94 -8.73 -3.39
C LEU A 506 18.54 -7.88 -4.50
N PHE A 507 17.88 -6.78 -4.87
CA PHE A 507 18.33 -5.92 -5.96
C PHE A 507 19.57 -5.12 -5.55
N ASP A 508 20.66 -5.29 -6.31
CA ASP A 508 21.95 -4.65 -6.13
C ASP A 508 22.15 -3.59 -7.21
N TYR A 509 21.89 -2.35 -6.83
CA TYR A 509 22.00 -1.18 -7.71
C TYR A 509 23.41 -1.03 -8.30
N PHE A 510 24.45 -1.46 -7.59
CA PHE A 510 25.84 -1.36 -8.05
C PHE A 510 26.21 -2.42 -9.10
N GLU A 511 25.44 -3.51 -9.22
CA GLU A 511 25.58 -4.49 -10.31
C GLU A 511 24.83 -4.02 -11.57
N ILE A 512 23.73 -3.29 -11.39
CA ILE A 512 22.86 -2.84 -12.48
C ILE A 512 23.41 -1.60 -13.17
N TYR A 513 23.91 -0.65 -12.38
CA TYR A 513 24.57 0.57 -12.86
C TYR A 513 26.09 0.38 -13.02
N LYS A 514 26.54 -0.87 -13.14
CA LYS A 514 27.95 -1.21 -13.21
C LYS A 514 28.62 -0.56 -14.42
N MET A 515 28.00 -0.61 -15.60
CA MET A 515 28.56 0.03 -16.81
C MET A 515 28.79 1.52 -16.59
N GLU A 516 27.81 2.20 -15.99
CA GLU A 516 27.81 3.63 -15.73
C GLU A 516 28.85 4.02 -14.66
N LEU A 517 28.96 3.25 -13.58
CA LEU A 517 29.95 3.47 -12.52
C LEU A 517 31.39 3.35 -13.02
N TRP A 518 31.68 2.36 -13.88
CA TRP A 518 33.01 2.13 -14.44
C TRP A 518 33.32 3.12 -15.57
N ALA A 519 32.38 3.36 -16.49
CA ALA A 519 32.58 4.27 -17.62
C ALA A 519 32.72 5.74 -17.20
N SER A 520 32.02 6.17 -16.14
CA SER A 520 32.15 7.53 -15.62
C SER A 520 33.45 7.79 -14.85
N GLY A 521 34.22 6.74 -14.53
CA GLY A 521 35.45 6.83 -13.75
C GLY A 521 35.22 7.03 -12.24
N ILE A 522 33.99 6.88 -11.76
CA ILE A 522 33.67 6.87 -10.32
C ILE A 522 34.34 5.67 -9.64
N ILE A 523 34.33 4.53 -10.32
CA ILE A 523 35.04 3.33 -9.90
C ILE A 523 36.23 3.14 -10.82
N GLN A 524 37.42 3.01 -10.23
CA GLN A 524 38.65 2.79 -10.97
C GLN A 524 39.24 1.41 -10.70
N SER A 525 38.84 0.78 -9.60
CA SER A 525 39.32 -0.55 -9.20
C SER A 525 38.18 -1.46 -8.70
N TYR A 526 38.43 -2.78 -8.68
CA TYR A 526 37.51 -3.73 -8.08
C TYR A 526 37.36 -3.54 -6.56
N GLU A 527 38.36 -2.95 -5.90
CA GLU A 527 38.30 -2.66 -4.47
C GLU A 527 37.31 -1.54 -4.18
N ASP A 528 37.32 -0.46 -4.97
CA ASP A 528 36.33 0.62 -4.89
C ASP A 528 34.92 0.08 -5.07
N TRP A 529 34.75 -0.81 -6.05
CA TRP A 529 33.47 -1.45 -6.30
C TRP A 529 32.99 -2.33 -5.15
N LYS A 530 33.88 -3.14 -4.57
CA LYS A 530 33.55 -3.95 -3.37
C LYS A 530 33.20 -3.06 -2.18
N ARG A 531 33.90 -1.94 -1.99
CA ARG A 531 33.65 -0.98 -0.91
C ARG A 531 32.27 -0.34 -1.05
N LEU A 532 31.90 0.09 -2.27
CA LEU A 532 30.56 0.63 -2.56
C LEU A 532 29.46 -0.39 -2.29
N LYS A 533 29.61 -1.66 -2.72
CA LYS A 533 28.60 -2.69 -2.42
C LYS A 533 28.36 -2.89 -0.92
N LYS A 534 29.40 -2.72 -0.10
CA LYS A 534 29.29 -2.83 1.36
C LYS A 534 28.63 -1.61 2.02
N SER A 535 28.58 -0.45 1.36
CA SER A 535 27.95 0.77 1.90
C SER A 535 26.44 0.83 1.66
N ALA A 536 25.89 -0.01 0.76
CA ALA A 536 24.46 -0.07 0.50
C ALA A 536 23.64 -0.41 1.76
N LEU A 537 22.38 0.02 1.74
CA LEU A 537 21.34 -0.51 2.62
C LEU A 537 21.32 -2.05 2.50
N ARG A 538 21.08 -2.76 3.61
CA ARG A 538 21.20 -4.22 3.65
C ARG A 538 19.98 -4.93 3.04
N ASN A 539 19.67 -4.62 1.79
CA ASN A 539 18.56 -5.14 1.00
C ASN A 539 18.96 -6.29 0.05
N ASN A 540 20.26 -6.61 -0.01
CA ASN A 540 20.86 -7.63 -0.87
C ASN A 540 22.00 -8.38 -0.15
N LYS A 541 22.45 -9.52 -0.71
CA LYS A 541 23.45 -10.40 -0.09
C LYS A 541 24.88 -9.85 -0.11
N ASN A 542 25.18 -8.88 -0.98
CA ASN A 542 26.52 -8.29 -1.09
C ASN A 542 26.76 -7.18 -0.06
N ALA A 543 25.71 -6.72 0.61
CA ALA A 543 25.79 -5.73 1.68
C ALA A 543 26.41 -6.31 2.96
N ASN A 544 26.77 -5.43 3.91
CA ASN A 544 27.46 -5.83 5.14
C ASN A 544 26.52 -6.45 6.20
N LEU A 545 26.12 -7.71 6.01
CA LEU A 545 25.18 -8.41 6.89
C LEU A 545 25.75 -8.66 8.30
N GLN A 546 24.90 -8.51 9.32
CA GLN A 546 25.22 -8.66 10.75
C GLN A 546 24.21 -9.58 11.43
N ILE A 547 24.67 -10.66 12.05
CA ILE A 547 23.79 -11.64 12.70
C ILE A 547 23.19 -11.10 14.01
N ARG A 548 23.88 -10.15 14.66
CA ARG A 548 23.54 -9.65 16.00
C ARG A 548 22.43 -8.58 16.02
N ASP A 549 22.05 -8.05 14.86
CA ASP A 549 21.01 -7.03 14.79
C ASP A 549 19.64 -7.65 14.98
N ILE A 550 18.90 -7.15 15.96
CA ILE A 550 17.60 -7.67 16.37
C ILE A 550 16.55 -6.57 16.19
N ILE A 551 15.42 -6.93 15.60
CA ILE A 551 14.22 -6.12 15.53
C ILE A 551 13.07 -6.97 16.07
N ASN A 552 12.23 -6.38 16.92
CA ASN A 552 11.07 -7.06 17.50
C ASN A 552 9.81 -6.61 16.76
N ASN A 553 9.31 -7.42 15.83
CA ASN A 553 8.12 -7.13 15.05
C ASN A 553 7.40 -8.43 14.73
N ALA A 554 6.23 -8.63 15.34
CA ALA A 554 5.47 -9.88 15.23
C ALA A 554 5.17 -10.30 13.78
N LEU A 555 4.82 -9.36 12.89
CA LEU A 555 4.54 -9.66 11.48
C LEU A 555 5.81 -10.14 10.75
N LEU A 556 6.94 -9.49 11.01
CA LEU A 556 8.22 -9.91 10.45
C LEU A 556 8.65 -11.26 11.01
N ASP A 557 8.53 -11.46 12.32
CA ASP A 557 8.95 -12.70 12.99
C ASP A 557 8.13 -13.90 12.50
N GLU A 558 6.81 -13.75 12.35
CA GLU A 558 5.92 -14.75 11.74
C GLU A 558 6.34 -15.05 10.30
N THR A 559 6.57 -14.00 9.49
CA THR A 559 6.98 -14.15 8.08
C THR A 559 8.31 -14.90 7.97
N LEU A 560 9.29 -14.56 8.82
CA LEU A 560 10.60 -15.21 8.82
C LEU A 560 10.54 -16.65 9.32
N ALA A 561 9.68 -16.98 10.28
CA ALA A 561 9.46 -18.34 10.73
C ALA A 561 8.93 -19.22 9.58
N ILE A 562 7.92 -18.76 8.85
CA ILE A 562 7.37 -19.49 7.70
C ILE A 562 8.41 -19.64 6.59
N LEU A 563 9.20 -18.60 6.31
CA LEU A 563 10.26 -18.67 5.30
C LEU A 563 11.38 -19.63 5.69
N LYS A 564 11.69 -19.74 6.98
CA LYS A 564 12.65 -20.72 7.50
C LYS A 564 12.13 -22.14 7.32
N GLU A 565 10.84 -22.39 7.59
CA GLU A 565 10.19 -23.69 7.33
C GLU A 565 10.18 -24.04 5.84
N ARG A 566 10.06 -23.04 4.95
CA ARG A 566 10.15 -23.19 3.49
C ARG A 566 11.59 -23.27 2.96
N GLU A 567 12.56 -23.49 3.83
CA GLU A 567 13.98 -23.66 3.50
C GLU A 567 14.56 -22.49 2.68
N LEU A 568 14.20 -21.25 3.05
CA LEU A 568 14.88 -20.07 2.50
C LEU A 568 16.32 -20.00 3.04
N GLU A 569 17.26 -19.61 2.17
CA GLU A 569 18.67 -19.45 2.51
C GLU A 569 18.85 -18.57 3.77
N SER A 570 19.65 -19.02 4.72
CA SER A 570 19.86 -18.34 6.01
C SER A 570 20.39 -16.91 5.84
N SER A 571 21.25 -16.68 4.85
CA SER A 571 21.76 -15.34 4.53
C SER A 571 20.65 -14.37 4.09
N ILE A 572 19.59 -14.85 3.42
CA ILE A 572 18.44 -14.04 3.02
C ILE A 572 17.59 -13.70 4.25
N LEU A 573 17.40 -14.66 5.17
CA LEU A 573 16.71 -14.40 6.44
C LEU A 573 17.46 -13.33 7.27
N THR A 574 18.80 -13.42 7.34
CA THR A 574 19.64 -12.39 8.00
C THR A 574 19.52 -11.05 7.30
N MET A 575 19.54 -11.03 5.96
CA MET A 575 19.38 -9.82 5.17
C MET A 575 18.03 -9.14 5.42
N LEU A 576 16.92 -9.89 5.45
CA LEU A 576 15.61 -9.34 5.77
C LEU A 576 15.59 -8.70 7.18
N LYS A 577 16.14 -9.38 8.20
CA LYS A 577 16.24 -8.80 9.55
C LYS A 577 17.05 -7.50 9.57
N ASN A 578 18.20 -7.50 8.89
CA ASN A 578 19.08 -6.33 8.80
C ASN A 578 18.45 -5.17 8.04
N TYR A 579 17.73 -5.45 6.96
CA TYR A 579 16.99 -4.45 6.20
C TYR A 579 15.99 -3.70 7.09
N PHE A 580 15.13 -4.42 7.81
CA PHE A 580 14.13 -3.78 8.66
C PHE A 580 14.75 -3.07 9.86
N PHE A 581 15.84 -3.60 10.42
CA PHE A 581 16.61 -2.93 11.46
C PHE A 581 17.23 -1.60 10.97
N ASP A 582 17.80 -1.58 9.76
CA ASP A 582 18.31 -0.35 9.15
C ASP A 582 17.17 0.65 8.89
N MET A 583 16.06 0.18 8.33
CA MET A 583 14.91 1.03 8.04
C MET A 583 14.30 1.62 9.31
N GLN A 584 14.30 0.91 10.44
CA GLN A 584 13.89 1.47 11.74
C GLN A 584 14.77 2.67 12.12
N LYS A 585 16.09 2.58 11.93
CA LYS A 585 17.02 3.71 12.18
C LYS A 585 16.78 4.86 11.22
N VAL A 586 16.55 4.57 9.94
CA VAL A 586 16.24 5.60 8.93
C VAL A 586 14.93 6.30 9.27
N LEU A 587 13.88 5.57 9.61
CA LEU A 587 12.59 6.12 10.06
C LEU A 587 12.76 6.97 11.31
N LYS A 588 13.62 6.56 12.25
CA LYS A 588 13.95 7.36 13.44
C LYS A 588 14.64 8.66 13.07
N ASN A 589 15.61 8.61 12.16
CA ASN A 589 16.27 9.81 11.63
C ASN A 589 15.28 10.74 10.93
N CYS A 590 14.36 10.18 10.14
CA CYS A 590 13.26 10.92 9.50
C CYS A 590 12.37 11.60 10.54
N PHE A 591 11.92 10.86 11.56
CA PHE A 591 11.11 11.40 12.65
C PHE A 591 11.82 12.55 13.36
N ASP A 592 13.12 12.42 13.61
CA ASP A 592 13.90 13.42 14.32
C ASP A 592 13.99 14.72 13.53
N VAL A 593 14.20 14.68 12.21
CA VAL A 593 14.35 15.91 11.39
C VAL A 593 13.02 16.51 10.95
N LEU A 594 11.93 15.74 10.95
CA LEU A 594 10.63 16.25 10.53
C LEU A 594 10.07 17.28 11.55
N LYS A 595 9.56 18.39 11.04
CA LYS A 595 8.81 19.39 11.83
C LYS A 595 7.48 18.79 12.35
N LYS A 596 6.92 19.40 13.40
CA LYS A 596 5.59 19.01 13.91
C LYS A 596 4.53 19.22 12.82
N ASN A 597 3.56 18.32 12.74
CA ASN A 597 2.55 18.20 11.68
C ASN A 597 3.11 17.92 10.27
N GLY A 598 4.44 17.81 10.12
CA GLY A 598 5.07 17.45 8.86
C GLY A 598 4.74 16.03 8.44
N PHE A 599 4.82 15.78 7.13
CA PHE A 599 4.54 14.49 6.52
C PHE A 599 5.82 13.79 6.07
N CYS A 600 5.86 12.48 6.27
CA CYS A 600 6.87 11.58 5.75
C CYS A 600 6.19 10.56 4.85
N PHE A 601 6.50 10.63 3.56
CA PHE A 601 6.01 9.77 2.52
C PHE A 601 7.09 8.78 2.12
N VAL A 602 6.83 7.49 2.27
CA VAL A 602 7.79 6.42 1.95
C VAL A 602 7.20 5.51 0.89
N VAL A 603 7.73 5.57 -0.33
CA VAL A 603 7.34 4.68 -1.43
C VAL A 603 8.08 3.36 -1.26
N VAL A 604 7.36 2.26 -1.03
CA VAL A 604 7.97 0.93 -0.84
C VAL A 604 7.27 -0.16 -1.62
N GLY A 605 8.06 -1.12 -2.12
CA GLY A 605 7.58 -2.34 -2.74
C GLY A 605 7.60 -3.52 -1.77
N ASN A 606 6.51 -4.28 -1.76
CA ASN A 606 6.47 -5.60 -1.14
C ASN A 606 7.17 -6.62 -2.04
N SER A 607 8.09 -7.40 -1.47
CA SER A 607 8.81 -8.46 -2.17
C SER A 607 8.17 -9.82 -1.89
N CYS A 608 8.64 -10.87 -2.56
CA CYS A 608 8.21 -12.24 -2.26
C CYS A 608 9.40 -13.19 -2.29
N TYR A 609 9.40 -14.14 -1.37
CA TYR A 609 10.35 -15.24 -1.29
C TYR A 609 9.59 -16.55 -1.07
N LYS A 610 9.90 -17.59 -1.84
CA LYS A 610 9.28 -18.93 -1.69
C LYS A 610 7.73 -18.88 -1.59
N GLY A 611 7.09 -18.00 -2.37
CA GLY A 611 5.63 -17.83 -2.36
C GLY A 611 5.06 -17.14 -1.12
N MET A 612 5.89 -16.56 -0.25
CA MET A 612 5.47 -15.75 0.89
C MET A 612 5.80 -14.27 0.61
N PRO A 613 4.81 -13.38 0.55
CA PRO A 613 5.04 -11.94 0.44
C PRO A 613 5.67 -11.38 1.72
N ILE A 614 6.68 -10.52 1.56
CA ILE A 614 7.17 -9.66 2.63
C ILE A 614 6.34 -8.38 2.59
N LYS A 615 5.49 -8.18 3.59
CA LYS A 615 4.62 -7.00 3.70
C LYS A 615 5.41 -5.80 4.23
N THR A 616 6.41 -5.37 3.47
CA THR A 616 7.30 -4.25 3.80
C THR A 616 6.52 -3.01 4.20
N ASP A 617 5.43 -2.71 3.50
CA ASP A 617 4.58 -1.56 3.79
C ASP A 617 3.94 -1.62 5.19
N GLU A 618 3.32 -2.74 5.54
CA GLU A 618 2.71 -2.95 6.85
C GLU A 618 3.77 -3.01 7.96
N ILE A 619 4.87 -3.76 7.75
CA ILE A 619 5.96 -3.89 8.73
C ILE A 619 6.57 -2.51 9.05
N LEU A 620 6.87 -1.69 8.03
CA LEU A 620 7.43 -0.36 8.24
C LEU A 620 6.43 0.62 8.86
N ALA A 621 5.13 0.49 8.56
CA ALA A 621 4.10 1.29 9.23
C ALA A 621 4.04 0.99 10.74
N HIS A 622 4.10 -0.28 11.14
CA HIS A 622 4.19 -0.67 12.54
C HIS A 622 5.46 -0.12 13.21
N GLU A 623 6.62 -0.20 12.55
CA GLU A 623 7.87 0.36 13.10
C GLU A 623 7.82 1.88 13.22
N ALA A 624 7.24 2.57 12.23
CA ALA A 624 7.04 4.02 12.30
C ALA A 624 6.14 4.42 13.47
N GLN A 625 5.06 3.66 13.73
CA GLN A 625 4.18 3.90 14.87
C GLN A 625 4.90 3.72 16.21
N LYS A 626 5.77 2.71 16.36
CA LYS A 626 6.62 2.53 17.55
C LYS A 626 7.56 3.72 17.80
N ILE A 627 8.03 4.37 16.73
CA ILE A 627 8.90 5.55 16.81
C ILE A 627 8.14 6.81 17.24
N GLY A 628 6.82 6.85 17.01
CA GLY A 628 5.94 7.98 17.35
C GLY A 628 5.28 8.65 16.13
N PHE A 629 5.41 8.11 14.93
CA PHE A 629 4.60 8.58 13.80
C PHE A 629 3.14 8.12 13.96
N ARG A 630 2.20 8.95 13.53
CA ARG A 630 0.87 8.48 13.15
C ARG A 630 0.92 7.98 11.72
N CYS A 631 0.63 6.71 11.49
CA CYS A 631 0.33 6.20 10.16
C CYS A 631 -1.08 6.66 9.78
N LYS A 632 -1.20 7.61 8.84
CA LYS A 632 -2.49 8.12 8.36
C LYS A 632 -3.11 7.15 7.39
N GLU A 633 -2.32 6.66 6.43
CA GLU A 633 -2.74 5.69 5.45
C GLU A 633 -1.55 4.96 4.79
N ILE A 634 -1.82 3.81 4.19
CA ILE A 634 -1.00 3.17 3.17
C ILE A 634 -1.74 3.31 1.84
N ILE A 635 -1.23 4.15 0.95
CA ILE A 635 -1.78 4.32 -0.39
C ILE A 635 -1.23 3.20 -1.27
N ILE A 636 -2.08 2.31 -1.78
CA ILE A 636 -1.64 1.22 -2.66
C ILE A 636 -1.60 1.77 -4.08
N ALA A 637 -0.40 2.03 -4.58
CA ALA A 637 -0.19 2.75 -5.83
C ALA A 637 -0.30 1.84 -7.05
N ARG A 638 0.27 0.63 -7.00
CA ARG A 638 0.20 -0.35 -8.10
C ARG A 638 0.49 -1.78 -7.64
N LYS A 639 0.03 -2.76 -8.41
CA LYS A 639 0.45 -4.16 -8.26
C LYS A 639 1.88 -4.35 -8.80
N LEU A 640 2.66 -5.16 -8.10
CA LEU A 640 3.97 -5.60 -8.54
C LEU A 640 3.89 -6.98 -9.19
N LYS A 641 4.85 -7.27 -10.05
CA LYS A 641 5.05 -8.62 -10.62
C LYS A 641 6.32 -9.19 -10.01
N THR A 642 6.31 -10.49 -9.73
CA THR A 642 7.51 -11.24 -9.36
C THR A 642 7.97 -12.15 -10.50
N SER A 643 9.07 -12.88 -10.32
CA SER A 643 9.60 -13.82 -11.30
C SER A 643 8.56 -14.87 -11.68
N SER A 644 8.60 -15.33 -12.93
CA SER A 644 7.67 -16.33 -13.45
C SER A 644 7.66 -17.62 -12.61
N GLN A 645 8.78 -17.95 -11.96
CA GLN A 645 8.90 -19.09 -11.05
C GLN A 645 8.09 -18.87 -9.77
N GLN A 646 8.18 -17.69 -9.14
CA GLN A 646 7.39 -17.38 -7.96
C GLN A 646 5.91 -17.21 -8.28
N MET A 647 5.57 -16.62 -9.42
CA MET A 647 4.18 -16.45 -9.86
C MET A 647 3.40 -17.76 -9.98
N LYS A 648 4.08 -18.89 -10.24
CA LYS A 648 3.47 -20.23 -10.31
C LYS A 648 3.10 -20.80 -8.94
N ILE A 649 3.80 -20.37 -7.89
CA ILE A 649 3.67 -20.92 -6.53
C ILE A 649 2.75 -20.03 -5.68
N LEU A 650 2.53 -18.78 -6.09
CA LEU A 650 1.69 -17.82 -5.40
C LEU A 650 0.19 -18.12 -5.58
N ASP A 651 -0.49 -18.32 -4.46
CA ASP A 651 -1.96 -18.30 -4.40
C ASP A 651 -2.51 -16.87 -4.65
N SER A 652 -3.83 -16.77 -4.82
CA SER A 652 -4.50 -15.49 -5.09
C SER A 652 -4.32 -14.48 -3.95
N GLN A 653 -4.35 -14.94 -2.69
CA GLN A 653 -4.21 -14.09 -1.51
C GLN A 653 -2.82 -13.46 -1.43
N SER A 654 -1.78 -14.23 -1.74
CA SER A 654 -0.39 -13.78 -1.73
C SER A 654 -0.09 -12.80 -2.86
N LYS A 655 -0.80 -12.92 -4.00
CA LYS A 655 -0.69 -11.97 -5.12
C LYS A 655 -1.21 -10.58 -4.77
N PHE A 656 -2.17 -10.46 -3.86
CA PHE A 656 -2.66 -9.16 -3.39
C PHE A 656 -1.56 -8.34 -2.72
N TYR A 657 -0.74 -9.00 -1.90
CA TYR A 657 0.32 -8.32 -1.15
C TYR A 657 1.54 -7.97 -2.01
N LEU A 658 1.62 -8.43 -3.26
CA LEU A 658 2.62 -7.97 -4.22
C LEU A 658 2.20 -6.61 -4.80
N ARG A 659 2.57 -5.56 -4.09
CA ARG A 659 2.18 -4.19 -4.39
C ARG A 659 3.29 -3.21 -4.04
N GLU A 660 3.24 -2.06 -4.70
CA GLU A 660 4.00 -0.87 -4.36
C GLU A 660 3.04 0.12 -3.73
N SER A 661 3.44 0.65 -2.57
CA SER A 661 2.61 1.45 -1.71
C SER A 661 3.35 2.70 -1.26
N ILE A 662 2.62 3.75 -0.90
CA ILE A 662 3.13 4.95 -0.26
C ILE A 662 2.66 4.92 1.20
N LEU A 663 3.60 4.78 2.13
CA LEU A 663 3.30 4.97 3.55
C LEU A 663 3.16 6.46 3.82
N VAL A 664 2.04 6.85 4.40
CA VAL A 664 1.77 8.23 4.78
C VAL A 664 1.88 8.34 6.30
N LEU A 665 2.99 8.90 6.74
CA LEU A 665 3.32 9.08 8.14
C LEU A 665 3.26 10.56 8.50
N GLN A 666 2.68 10.89 9.64
CA GLN A 666 2.65 12.26 10.16
C GLN A 666 3.26 12.29 11.56
N LYS A 667 4.07 13.31 11.83
CA LYS A 667 4.55 13.60 13.19
C LYS A 667 3.53 14.47 13.91
N GLU A 668 2.77 13.90 14.83
CA GLU A 668 1.79 14.64 15.62
C GLU A 668 2.44 15.55 16.67
N LYS A 669 1.62 16.39 17.31
CA LYS A 669 2.04 17.52 18.15
C LYS A 669 2.91 17.16 19.35
#